data_AF-A0A7X8JDZ1-F1
#
_entry.id   AF-A0A7X8JDZ1-F1
#
_cell.length_a   1.000
_cell.length_b   1.000
_cell.length_c   1.000
_cell.angle_alpha   90.00
_cell.angle_beta   90.00
_cell.angle_gamma   90.00
#
_symmetry.space_group_name_H-M   'P 1'
#
loop_
_entity.id
_entity.type
_entity.pdbx_description
1 polymer ?
#
loop_
_entity_poly.entity_id
_entity_poly.type
_entity_poly.pdbx_seq_one_letter_code
_entity_poly.pdbx_strand_id
1 'polypeptide(L)'
;MGSKRILGFSTALMLTQPWLSATAASAESSEIQTITYVPDYKTIFPNPERGFSQYVDIIDPKFFPREDEPYFFYRPYLPEGAAEASASRIIHSYIRLDYYGDIPQLPRELLDDLAKGLTEVRREGMKIVLRCAYSMTMDWPRDIPIETIMSHMKQINKVISANADVVLAIEAGYFGPWSERHDNICVTWQDRIRTDNPVGIGARAILLKGLLETTPDNVKIAIRYPDYLKEIIESEMFTQAEKDRFGSHDDGIAQDKKYNVEYTAHLKAALQYINDLPTSEGFHRYYGGGTDPSMDIEGYIDGYKILDEAYDSNLTEYNGSWSIPDIWFTTKLPATGNDPAETTYQRFMRKIGYRLRLVSASFRKSAKPGDTFDFSAVIDNDGFAGPINPRPVFLVFDNGTTRRNVRLNGIEVRSWLGGDDHSGPYNIEAKDIKVPADLPAGNYTLALWLPDSFESLQSRPEYSIRLANKYMWDAQRGYNKLGVIVIGSTEAGMSGWAKYGVESAVNFGVATPELCNNYKSVTTRAEFCRAVVNLLEQYYNMPVAGIIHKRDLLLLEQPFGYWPGDTDEIVMTRTLGPYDDYSVCWNIPGNGVVAIDNITITEKGVKTPLASFNFEIPPLKPEPSTGSYSLSAKEMQDIHTNLGLQSIYRDFLERRRAMLTVIPSFTDTSDPAIRAAAALGITSGTGNGTFSPDAPLTREQAATMLTNVLKIIGENTSSAPAVKWSDDKSISSWAQSAADVMYSYKIMSGTSATDLVFSPKSPYTHEQSLLTLNNLWKYLESK
;
A
#
# COMPACT_ATOMS: atom_id res chain seq x y z
N MET A 1 25.65 -61.83 -11.98
CA MET A 1 25.79 -62.59 -10.71
C MET A 1 24.65 -62.15 -9.78
N GLY A 2 24.07 -62.96 -8.89
CA GLY A 2 24.34 -64.36 -8.55
C GLY A 2 23.49 -64.83 -7.35
N SER A 3 22.18 -65.03 -7.56
CA SER A 3 21.14 -65.41 -6.57
C SER A 3 21.45 -66.55 -5.58
N LYS A 4 20.86 -66.52 -4.35
CA LYS A 4 19.87 -67.51 -3.81
C LYS A 4 19.71 -67.52 -2.26
N ARG A 5 18.44 -67.63 -1.77
CA ARG A 5 17.82 -68.59 -0.78
C ARG A 5 16.64 -67.92 -0.02
N ILE A 6 15.41 -68.46 0.24
CA ILE A 6 14.78 -69.82 0.37
C ILE A 6 14.93 -70.37 1.81
N LEU A 7 13.92 -70.66 2.68
CA LEU A 7 12.42 -70.82 2.72
C LEU A 7 11.84 -70.23 4.05
N GLY A 8 10.54 -70.24 4.43
CA GLY A 8 9.26 -70.53 3.73
C GLY A 8 8.22 -71.40 4.51
N PHE A 9 7.07 -70.82 4.94
CA PHE A 9 5.87 -71.44 5.62
C PHE A 9 6.14 -72.10 7.02
N SER A 10 5.18 -72.38 7.95
CA SER A 10 3.69 -72.54 7.92
C SER A 10 2.96 -72.24 9.26
N THR A 11 1.74 -71.65 9.20
CA THR A 11 0.48 -71.92 10.00
C THR A 11 0.42 -72.19 11.54
N ALA A 12 -0.33 -71.32 12.27
CA ALA A 12 -1.62 -71.60 13.00
C ALA A 12 -1.80 -71.39 14.54
N LEU A 13 -2.99 -70.84 14.88
CA LEU A 13 -3.93 -71.13 16.02
C LEU A 13 -3.95 -70.34 17.37
N MET A 14 -4.72 -69.24 17.37
CA MET A 14 -5.78 -68.79 18.33
C MET A 14 -5.60 -68.60 19.87
N LEU A 15 -6.51 -67.75 20.40
CA LEU A 15 -6.89 -67.45 21.82
C LEU A 15 -5.89 -66.56 22.61
N THR A 16 -6.29 -65.55 23.39
CA THR A 16 -7.63 -65.07 23.84
C THR A 16 -7.80 -63.54 23.69
N GLN A 17 -9.04 -63.03 23.90
CA GLN A 17 -9.32 -61.63 24.26
C GLN A 17 -9.87 -61.56 25.70
N PRO A 18 -9.69 -60.42 26.38
CA PRO A 18 -10.69 -59.82 27.24
C PRO A 18 -11.17 -58.46 26.69
N TRP A 19 -12.48 -58.19 26.75
CA TRP A 19 -13.04 -56.87 26.51
C TRP A 19 -12.77 -55.91 27.67
N LEU A 20 -12.58 -54.62 27.39
CA LEU A 20 -12.74 -53.56 28.39
C LEU A 20 -13.13 -52.21 27.75
N SER A 21 -14.27 -51.67 28.23
CA SER A 21 -14.70 -50.26 28.21
C SER A 21 -14.45 -49.41 26.95
N ALA A 22 -15.51 -49.16 26.17
CA ALA A 22 -15.55 -48.08 25.19
C ALA A 22 -15.82 -46.72 25.87
N THR A 23 -14.75 -45.95 26.15
CA THR A 23 -14.82 -44.49 26.35
C THR A 23 -13.63 -43.80 25.69
N ALA A 24 -13.38 -44.11 24.42
CA ALA A 24 -12.56 -43.25 23.57
C ALA A 24 -13.40 -42.02 23.17
N ALA A 25 -13.36 -40.97 24.00
CA ALA A 25 -13.71 -39.65 23.51
C ALA A 25 -12.77 -39.33 22.34
N SER A 26 -13.31 -39.19 21.14
CA SER A 26 -12.49 -38.93 19.95
C SER A 26 -11.74 -37.62 20.15
N ALA A 27 -10.41 -37.68 20.10
CA ALA A 27 -9.57 -36.49 20.04
C ALA A 27 -9.88 -35.78 18.70
N GLU A 28 -10.81 -34.84 18.75
CA GLU A 28 -11.18 -33.99 17.61
C GLU A 28 -9.92 -33.30 17.09
N SER A 29 -9.51 -33.64 15.87
CA SER A 29 -8.23 -33.22 15.31
C SER A 29 -8.23 -31.72 15.04
N SER A 30 -7.58 -30.96 15.93
CA SER A 30 -7.25 -29.55 15.75
C SER A 30 -6.12 -29.40 14.72
N GLU A 31 -6.42 -29.78 13.48
CA GLU A 31 -5.46 -29.78 12.36
C GLU A 31 -4.89 -28.36 12.18
N ILE A 32 -3.56 -28.28 12.24
CA ILE A 32 -2.81 -27.07 11.93
C ILE A 32 -2.72 -26.98 10.41
N GLN A 33 -3.14 -25.84 9.87
CA GLN A 33 -2.88 -25.44 8.49
C GLN A 33 -1.72 -24.46 8.46
N THR A 34 -0.90 -24.55 7.41
CA THR A 34 0.06 -23.52 7.03
C THR A 34 -0.39 -22.94 5.70
N ILE A 35 -0.58 -21.63 5.65
CA ILE A 35 -0.96 -20.88 4.45
C ILE A 35 0.24 -20.06 3.99
N THR A 36 0.54 -20.09 2.70
CA THR A 36 1.52 -19.21 2.03
C THR A 36 0.77 -18.10 1.31
N TYR A 37 1.27 -16.86 1.37
CA TYR A 37 0.55 -15.67 0.88
C TYR A 37 1.19 -15.10 -0.37
N VAL A 38 0.34 -14.68 -1.32
CA VAL A 38 0.81 -14.15 -2.62
C VAL A 38 1.42 -12.75 -2.42
N PRO A 39 2.66 -12.50 -2.87
CA PRO A 39 3.30 -11.18 -2.75
C PRO A 39 2.64 -10.13 -3.66
N ASP A 40 2.66 -8.88 -3.19
CA ASP A 40 2.44 -7.70 -4.04
C ASP A 40 3.76 -6.93 -4.20
N TYR A 41 4.50 -7.28 -5.25
CA TYR A 41 5.75 -6.63 -5.62
C TYR A 41 5.57 -5.33 -6.42
N LYS A 42 4.35 -4.94 -6.80
CA LYS A 42 4.13 -3.90 -7.83
C LYS A 42 3.32 -2.69 -7.35
N THR A 43 2.39 -2.85 -6.40
CA THR A 43 1.57 -1.72 -5.94
C THR A 43 2.38 -0.79 -5.03
N ILE A 44 2.52 0.47 -5.45
CA ILE A 44 2.90 1.56 -4.55
C ILE A 44 1.64 1.93 -3.77
N PHE A 45 1.68 1.67 -2.45
CA PHE A 45 0.59 1.98 -1.54
C PHE A 45 1.14 2.68 -0.29
N PRO A 46 0.31 3.46 0.43
CA PRO A 46 0.74 4.16 1.62
C PRO A 46 0.69 3.30 2.88
N ASN A 47 1.53 3.66 3.83
CA ASN A 47 1.63 3.06 5.16
C ASN A 47 2.05 4.17 6.15
N PRO A 48 1.67 4.12 7.42
CA PRO A 48 2.02 5.16 8.39
C PRO A 48 3.53 5.24 8.63
N GLU A 49 4.05 6.44 8.92
CA GLU A 49 5.44 6.64 9.35
C GLU A 49 6.52 6.19 8.34
N ARG A 50 6.16 6.11 7.06
CA ARG A 50 7.07 5.94 5.91
C ARG A 50 6.60 6.71 4.68
N GLY A 51 7.45 6.82 3.67
CA GLY A 51 7.09 7.40 2.37
C GLY A 51 7.64 8.81 2.20
N PHE A 52 7.23 9.47 1.12
CA PHE A 52 7.61 10.87 0.93
C PHE A 52 6.90 11.77 1.95
N SER A 53 7.52 12.85 2.41
CA SER A 53 6.78 13.95 3.04
C SER A 53 6.46 15.06 2.03
N GLN A 54 5.41 15.83 2.35
CA GLN A 54 5.05 17.06 1.64
C GLN A 54 5.03 18.24 2.62
N TYR A 55 5.58 19.38 2.20
CA TYR A 55 5.49 20.63 2.94
C TYR A 55 4.05 21.16 2.99
N VAL A 56 3.57 21.43 4.21
CA VAL A 56 2.31 22.08 4.52
C VAL A 56 2.55 23.03 5.68
N ASP A 57 2.12 24.29 5.59
CA ASP A 57 2.12 25.18 6.75
C ASP A 57 0.93 24.83 7.65
N ILE A 58 1.19 24.24 8.83
CA ILE A 58 0.13 23.87 9.78
C ILE A 58 -0.25 24.97 10.79
N ILE A 59 0.05 26.23 10.48
CA ILE A 59 -0.24 27.39 11.35
C ILE A 59 -1.08 28.45 10.61
N ASP A 60 -0.84 28.74 9.33
CA ASP A 60 -1.71 29.63 8.55
C ASP A 60 -3.00 28.90 8.11
N PRO A 61 -4.20 29.28 8.62
CA PRO A 61 -5.47 28.61 8.30
C PRO A 61 -5.94 28.82 6.85
N LYS A 62 -5.15 29.44 5.97
CA LYS A 62 -5.36 29.38 4.51
C LYS A 62 -4.85 28.07 3.89
N PHE A 63 -3.94 27.37 4.58
CA PHE A 63 -3.41 26.06 4.19
C PHE A 63 -4.12 24.89 4.90
N PHE A 64 -5.14 25.19 5.71
CA PHE A 64 -6.19 24.24 6.12
C PHE A 64 -7.50 24.61 5.42
N PRO A 65 -7.85 23.87 4.36
CA PRO A 65 -9.42 24.37 3.50
C PRO A 65 -10.60 24.15 4.43
N ARG A 66 -11.79 24.50 3.93
CA ARG A 66 -13.06 24.22 4.60
C ARG A 66 -13.67 22.94 4.05
N GLU A 67 -14.80 22.55 4.61
CA GLU A 67 -15.41 21.21 4.51
C GLU A 67 -15.81 20.75 3.08
N ASP A 68 -15.54 21.59 2.07
CA ASP A 68 -15.97 21.48 0.68
C ASP A 68 -14.83 21.33 -0.37
N GLU A 69 -13.55 21.46 -0.02
CA GLU A 69 -12.42 21.14 -0.93
C GLU A 69 -11.52 19.99 -0.40
N PRO A 70 -11.13 19.03 -1.25
CA PRO A 70 -10.13 18.01 -0.90
C PRO A 70 -8.71 18.57 -1.08
N TYR A 71 -7.89 18.48 -0.02
CA TYR A 71 -6.55 19.08 -0.01
C TYR A 71 -5.46 18.28 -0.76
N PHE A 72 -4.22 18.76 -0.66
CA PHE A 72 -3.03 18.28 -1.38
C PHE A 72 -3.12 18.49 -2.91
N PHE A 73 -3.26 19.77 -3.29
CA PHE A 73 -3.14 20.22 -4.69
C PHE A 73 -1.73 20.00 -5.27
N TYR A 74 -0.68 20.28 -4.49
CA TYR A 74 0.73 20.11 -4.91
C TYR A 74 1.21 18.67 -4.73
N ARG A 75 0.62 17.73 -5.49
CA ARG A 75 1.09 16.33 -5.49
C ARG A 75 2.51 16.27 -6.07
N PRO A 76 3.43 15.46 -5.52
CA PRO A 76 4.67 15.14 -6.23
C PRO A 76 4.31 14.52 -7.59
N TYR A 77 5.07 14.88 -8.64
CA TYR A 77 4.71 14.49 -10.01
C TYR A 77 4.70 12.96 -10.15
N LEU A 78 3.55 12.40 -10.51
CA LEU A 78 3.35 10.96 -10.63
C LEU A 78 3.32 10.53 -12.10
N PRO A 79 3.95 9.39 -12.46
CA PRO A 79 3.72 8.74 -13.74
C PRO A 79 2.23 8.41 -13.96
N GLU A 80 1.80 8.51 -15.22
CA GLU A 80 0.41 8.29 -15.65
C GLU A 80 -0.10 6.91 -15.17
N GLY A 81 -1.20 6.89 -14.41
CA GLY A 81 -1.82 5.66 -13.86
C GLY A 81 -1.51 5.31 -12.39
N ALA A 82 -0.60 6.01 -11.70
CA ALA A 82 -0.17 5.68 -10.32
C ALA A 82 -1.17 6.11 -9.21
N ALA A 83 -2.45 5.71 -9.30
CA ALA A 83 -3.54 6.23 -8.46
C ALA A 83 -3.33 6.10 -6.93
N GLU A 84 -2.94 4.92 -6.41
CA GLU A 84 -2.68 4.70 -4.97
C GLU A 84 -1.39 5.38 -4.47
N ALA A 85 -0.47 5.78 -5.35
CA ALA A 85 0.83 6.35 -4.99
C ALA A 85 0.77 7.82 -4.52
N SER A 86 -0.37 8.48 -4.70
CA SER A 86 -0.57 9.91 -4.38
C SER A 86 -0.72 10.23 -2.89
N ALA A 87 -1.03 9.22 -2.07
CA ALA A 87 -1.44 9.41 -0.68
C ALA A 87 -0.28 9.25 0.32
N SER A 88 0.70 10.16 0.30
CA SER A 88 1.66 10.25 1.41
C SER A 88 0.95 10.24 2.77
N ARG A 89 1.59 9.66 3.79
CA ARG A 89 1.12 9.67 5.19
C ARG A 89 2.04 10.47 6.13
N ILE A 90 2.94 11.27 5.56
CA ILE A 90 3.82 12.19 6.29
C ILE A 90 3.68 13.57 5.67
N ILE A 91 3.49 14.60 6.50
CA ILE A 91 3.70 15.99 6.09
C ILE A 91 4.87 16.60 6.85
N HIS A 92 5.47 17.62 6.27
CA HIS A 92 6.54 18.42 6.84
C HIS A 92 6.02 19.84 7.10
N SER A 93 6.33 20.45 8.25
CA SER A 93 5.90 21.83 8.54
C SER A 93 6.94 22.62 9.30
N TYR A 94 7.03 23.90 8.97
CA TYR A 94 7.74 24.88 9.76
C TYR A 94 6.85 25.40 10.89
N ILE A 95 7.38 25.44 12.10
CA ILE A 95 6.87 26.31 13.16
C ILE A 95 7.64 27.63 13.04
N ARG A 96 7.00 28.62 12.42
CA ARG A 96 7.58 29.94 12.11
C ARG A 96 7.65 30.81 13.36
N LEU A 97 8.87 31.19 13.75
CA LEU A 97 9.18 31.96 14.96
C LEU A 97 9.88 33.30 14.67
N ASP A 98 10.09 33.64 13.40
CA ASP A 98 10.82 34.82 12.88
C ASP A 98 10.36 36.14 13.53
N TYR A 99 9.07 36.26 13.82
CA TYR A 99 8.41 37.44 14.41
C TYR A 99 8.44 37.46 15.95
N TYR A 100 8.90 36.39 16.59
CA TYR A 100 8.79 36.20 18.04
C TYR A 100 10.14 36.10 18.76
N GLY A 101 11.27 36.14 18.05
CA GLY A 101 12.61 36.06 18.66
C GLY A 101 12.91 37.11 19.75
N ASP A 102 12.22 38.26 19.70
CA ASP A 102 12.44 39.40 20.60
C ASP A 102 11.51 39.42 21.83
N ILE A 103 10.62 38.44 21.99
CA ILE A 103 9.71 38.29 23.14
C ILE A 103 9.98 36.97 23.89
N PRO A 104 9.77 36.89 25.22
CA PRO A 104 10.08 35.69 26.01
C PRO A 104 8.93 34.70 26.16
N GLN A 105 7.73 35.03 25.68
CA GLN A 105 6.52 34.19 25.70
C GLN A 105 5.86 34.28 24.32
N LEU A 106 5.36 33.16 23.80
CA LEU A 106 4.69 33.11 22.51
C LEU A 106 3.25 33.63 22.63
N PRO A 107 2.67 34.23 21.56
CA PRO A 107 1.26 34.57 21.52
C PRO A 107 0.42 33.31 21.74
N ARG A 108 -0.66 33.43 22.54
CA ARG A 108 -1.57 32.31 22.80
C ARG A 108 -2.21 31.77 21.52
N GLU A 109 -2.50 32.68 20.57
CA GLU A 109 -3.03 32.41 19.24
C GLU A 109 -2.17 31.40 18.47
N LEU A 110 -0.86 31.64 18.34
CA LEU A 110 0.11 30.73 17.70
C LEU A 110 0.07 29.30 18.29
N LEU A 111 -0.06 29.17 19.61
CA LEU A 111 -0.11 27.87 20.29
C LEU A 111 -1.46 27.17 20.10
N ASP A 112 -2.55 27.93 19.98
CA ASP A 112 -3.88 27.40 19.68
C ASP A 112 -4.04 27.06 18.20
N ASP A 113 -3.39 27.79 17.29
CA ASP A 113 -3.36 27.47 15.85
C ASP A 113 -2.50 26.24 15.57
N LEU A 114 -1.34 26.09 16.21
CA LEU A 114 -0.57 24.83 16.19
C LEU A 114 -1.39 23.64 16.73
N ALA A 115 -2.20 23.85 17.77
CA ALA A 115 -3.07 22.81 18.33
C ALA A 115 -4.22 22.43 17.38
N LYS A 116 -4.81 23.42 16.67
CA LYS A 116 -5.77 23.16 15.58
C LYS A 116 -5.09 22.39 14.46
N GLY A 117 -3.94 22.84 13.97
CA GLY A 117 -3.22 22.21 12.87
C GLY A 117 -2.89 20.76 13.15
N LEU A 118 -2.36 20.43 14.33
CA LEU A 118 -2.11 19.04 14.73
C LEU A 118 -3.41 18.20 14.89
N THR A 119 -4.55 18.85 15.14
CA THR A 119 -5.87 18.19 15.11
C THR A 119 -6.33 17.90 13.67
N GLU A 120 -6.06 18.80 12.72
CA GLU A 120 -6.31 18.59 11.29
C GLU A 120 -5.38 17.50 10.71
N VAL A 121 -4.08 17.49 11.05
CA VAL A 121 -3.14 16.39 10.72
C VAL A 121 -3.71 15.04 11.18
N ARG A 122 -4.28 15.02 12.39
CA ARG A 122 -4.97 13.84 12.90
C ARG A 122 -6.22 13.53 12.07
N ARG A 123 -7.07 14.50 11.74
CA ARG A 123 -8.29 14.27 10.96
C ARG A 123 -7.98 13.62 9.61
N GLU A 124 -7.02 14.14 8.85
CA GLU A 124 -6.66 13.64 7.52
C GLU A 124 -5.93 12.28 7.53
N GLY A 125 -5.58 11.75 8.71
CA GLY A 125 -4.93 10.46 8.82
C GLY A 125 -3.44 10.52 8.47
N MET A 126 -2.77 11.61 8.87
CA MET A 126 -1.37 11.87 8.61
C MET A 126 -0.51 11.76 9.88
N LYS A 127 0.80 11.58 9.68
CA LYS A 127 1.85 11.88 10.66
C LYS A 127 2.58 13.15 10.22
N ILE A 128 3.31 13.80 11.13
CA ILE A 128 4.03 15.06 10.84
C ILE A 128 5.48 15.07 11.32
N VAL A 129 6.35 15.70 10.52
CA VAL A 129 7.71 16.14 10.84
C VAL A 129 7.69 17.66 11.05
N LEU A 130 8.28 18.14 12.15
CA LEU A 130 8.24 19.57 12.54
C LEU A 130 9.65 20.19 12.59
N ARG A 131 9.86 21.33 11.93
CA ARG A 131 11.09 22.15 12.04
C ARG A 131 10.76 23.52 12.64
N CYS A 132 11.33 23.87 13.80
CA CYS A 132 11.13 25.20 14.40
C CYS A 132 12.18 26.19 13.88
N ALA A 133 11.76 27.33 13.33
CA ALA A 133 12.67 28.27 12.66
C ALA A 133 12.49 29.74 13.05
N TYR A 134 13.59 30.42 13.42
CA TYR A 134 13.64 31.87 13.71
C TYR A 134 14.11 32.73 12.51
N SER A 135 14.52 32.11 11.41
CA SER A 135 14.88 32.79 10.17
C SER A 135 14.69 31.84 8.98
N MET A 136 14.31 32.40 7.83
CA MET A 136 14.13 31.70 6.56
C MET A 136 14.99 32.30 5.44
N THR A 137 16.15 32.86 5.78
CA THR A 137 17.13 33.42 4.82
C THR A 137 18.56 33.35 5.34
N MET A 138 19.53 33.17 4.43
CA MET A 138 20.96 33.34 4.68
C MET A 138 21.35 34.77 5.07
N ASP A 139 20.62 35.78 4.59
CA ASP A 139 21.00 37.19 4.73
C ASP A 139 20.80 37.73 6.16
N TRP A 140 20.00 37.03 6.97
CA TRP A 140 19.65 37.46 8.32
C TRP A 140 19.49 36.26 9.28
N PRO A 141 20.59 35.60 9.69
CA PRO A 141 20.58 34.73 10.84
C PRO A 141 20.25 35.56 12.10
N ARG A 142 19.18 35.18 12.80
CA ARG A 142 18.80 35.80 14.08
C ARG A 142 19.45 35.07 15.24
N ASP A 143 20.30 35.77 15.99
CA ASP A 143 20.85 35.29 17.25
C ASP A 143 19.84 35.48 18.38
N ILE A 144 19.11 34.42 18.74
CA ILE A 144 18.09 34.44 19.78
C ILE A 144 18.70 33.97 21.12
N PRO A 145 18.49 34.69 22.25
CA PRO A 145 18.95 34.25 23.57
C PRO A 145 18.45 32.84 23.91
N ILE A 146 19.32 31.98 24.44
CA ILE A 146 18.99 30.57 24.67
C ILE A 146 17.86 30.40 25.69
N GLU A 147 17.70 31.33 26.63
CA GLU A 147 16.59 31.41 27.57
C GLU A 147 15.25 31.63 26.85
N THR A 148 15.22 32.48 25.82
CA THR A 148 14.05 32.69 24.96
C THR A 148 13.74 31.44 24.15
N ILE A 149 14.75 30.79 23.56
CA ILE A 149 14.57 29.53 22.82
C ILE A 149 13.98 28.45 23.73
N MET A 150 14.57 28.23 24.91
CA MET A 150 14.12 27.23 25.89
C MET A 150 12.73 27.55 26.46
N SER A 151 12.37 28.84 26.57
CA SER A 151 11.03 29.27 26.93
C SER A 151 10.00 28.92 25.85
N HIS A 152 10.31 29.20 24.58
CA HIS A 152 9.42 28.95 23.44
C HIS A 152 9.27 27.46 23.16
N MET A 153 10.37 26.72 23.23
CA MET A 153 10.42 25.25 23.17
C MET A 153 9.49 24.63 24.23
N LYS A 154 9.52 25.09 25.48
CA LYS A 154 8.60 24.61 26.55
C LYS A 154 7.12 24.90 26.27
N GLN A 155 6.81 25.96 25.54
CA GLN A 155 5.43 26.31 25.14
C GLN A 155 4.95 25.49 23.94
N ILE A 156 5.76 25.38 22.89
CA ILE A 156 5.51 24.59 21.68
C ILE A 156 5.41 23.11 22.03
N ASN A 157 6.38 22.58 22.78
CA ASN A 157 6.49 21.15 23.04
C ASN A 157 5.41 20.64 24.01
N LYS A 158 4.76 21.53 24.76
CA LYS A 158 3.52 21.23 25.48
C LYS A 158 2.35 20.95 24.54
N VAL A 159 2.25 21.67 23.42
CA VAL A 159 1.23 21.43 22.37
C VAL A 159 1.55 20.16 21.59
N ILE A 160 2.84 19.93 21.26
CA ILE A 160 3.31 18.68 20.65
C ILE A 160 3.04 17.48 21.56
N SER A 161 3.36 17.56 22.86
CA SER A 161 3.12 16.46 23.81
C SER A 161 1.64 16.09 23.93
N ALA A 162 0.74 17.07 23.82
CA ALA A 162 -0.71 16.84 23.78
C ALA A 162 -1.21 16.24 22.45
N ASN A 163 -0.35 16.15 21.43
CA ASN A 163 -0.63 15.61 20.10
C ASN A 163 0.46 14.62 19.63
N ALA A 164 1.16 13.98 20.56
CA ALA A 164 2.33 13.14 20.26
C ALA A 164 1.99 11.85 19.50
N ASP A 165 0.70 11.53 19.34
CA ASP A 165 0.21 10.43 18.52
C ASP A 165 0.42 10.68 17.01
N VAL A 166 0.33 11.94 16.56
CA VAL A 166 0.55 12.32 15.16
C VAL A 166 1.97 12.81 14.84
N VAL A 167 2.78 13.20 15.83
CA VAL A 167 4.14 13.71 15.58
C VAL A 167 5.13 12.54 15.48
N LEU A 168 5.73 12.38 14.30
CA LEU A 168 6.73 11.35 14.01
C LEU A 168 8.13 11.79 14.46
N ALA A 169 8.53 12.99 14.04
CA ALA A 169 9.85 13.55 14.33
C ALA A 169 9.81 15.07 14.50
N ILE A 170 10.78 15.59 15.23
CA ILE A 170 11.14 17.01 15.25
C ILE A 170 12.54 17.12 14.69
N GLU A 171 12.71 17.86 13.59
CA GLU A 171 14.01 18.33 13.14
C GLU A 171 14.47 19.43 14.09
N ALA A 172 15.65 19.25 14.68
CA ALA A 172 16.05 19.90 15.92
C ALA A 172 16.55 21.34 15.72
N GLY A 173 15.77 22.20 15.06
CA GLY A 173 16.18 23.51 14.56
C GLY A 173 16.54 24.59 15.60
N TYR A 174 15.79 25.69 15.61
CA TYR A 174 16.01 26.93 16.38
C TYR A 174 17.32 27.72 16.15
N PHE A 175 18.35 27.19 15.47
CA PHE A 175 19.59 27.91 15.16
C PHE A 175 19.87 27.98 13.65
N GLY A 176 20.21 29.18 13.16
CA GLY A 176 20.64 29.42 11.78
C GLY A 176 19.53 29.69 10.76
N PRO A 177 19.91 30.01 9.50
CA PRO A 177 19.01 30.07 8.33
C PRO A 177 18.20 28.78 8.16
N TRP A 178 16.90 28.91 7.91
CA TRP A 178 15.89 27.82 7.91
C TRP A 178 15.94 26.90 9.15
N SER A 179 16.64 27.38 10.19
CA SER A 179 17.09 26.64 11.36
C SER A 179 17.78 25.30 11.08
N GLU A 180 18.66 25.29 10.09
CA GLU A 180 19.47 24.14 9.65
C GLU A 180 20.77 23.92 10.45
N ARG A 181 20.95 24.66 11.55
CA ARG A 181 22.12 24.63 12.46
C ARG A 181 23.46 25.05 11.81
N HIS A 182 23.47 26.18 11.12
CA HIS A 182 24.69 26.85 10.68
C HIS A 182 24.58 28.38 10.67
N ASP A 183 25.72 29.04 10.52
CA ASP A 183 25.91 30.48 10.31
C ASP A 183 25.20 31.41 11.31
N ASN A 184 25.34 31.12 12.61
CA ASN A 184 25.00 32.04 13.71
C ASN A 184 26.02 31.94 14.86
N ILE A 185 25.87 32.69 15.96
CA ILE A 185 26.86 32.68 17.07
C ILE A 185 26.98 31.35 17.82
N CYS A 186 26.03 30.43 17.66
CA CYS A 186 26.04 29.11 18.29
C CYS A 186 26.56 27.99 17.37
N VAL A 187 26.63 28.23 16.06
CA VAL A 187 27.10 27.26 15.05
C VAL A 187 27.56 28.01 13.80
N THR A 188 28.85 27.97 13.47
CA THR A 188 29.39 28.55 12.22
C THR A 188 29.53 27.50 11.10
N TRP A 189 29.72 27.92 9.84
CA TRP A 189 30.19 27.01 8.77
C TRP A 189 31.51 26.31 9.13
N GLN A 190 32.42 26.97 9.88
CA GLN A 190 33.71 26.39 10.25
C GLN A 190 33.59 25.32 11.34
N ASP A 191 32.59 25.43 12.23
CA ASP A 191 32.32 24.48 13.33
C ASP A 191 31.93 23.08 12.81
N ARG A 192 31.58 22.94 11.52
CA ARG A 192 31.37 21.65 10.84
C ARG A 192 32.67 20.88 10.60
N ILE A 193 33.81 21.56 10.59
CA ILE A 193 35.11 21.02 10.15
C ILE A 193 36.18 21.17 11.23
N ARG A 194 35.94 21.96 12.29
CA ARG A 194 36.87 22.20 13.41
C ARG A 194 36.13 22.30 14.74
N THR A 195 36.79 21.86 15.81
CA THR A 195 36.17 21.59 17.12
C THR A 195 36.41 22.69 18.17
N ASP A 196 36.79 23.90 17.76
CA ASP A 196 37.27 24.99 18.63
C ASP A 196 36.20 26.04 19.03
N ASN A 197 34.90 25.72 18.94
CA ASN A 197 33.79 26.53 19.47
C ASN A 197 33.11 25.90 20.71
N PRO A 198 33.65 26.07 21.94
CA PRO A 198 33.05 25.53 23.16
C PRO A 198 31.72 26.19 23.56
N VAL A 199 31.43 27.41 23.08
CA VAL A 199 30.14 28.08 23.30
C VAL A 199 29.04 27.38 22.50
N GLY A 200 29.35 27.01 21.26
CA GLY A 200 28.44 26.25 20.39
C GLY A 200 28.11 24.87 20.93
N ILE A 201 29.10 24.09 21.37
CA ILE A 201 28.89 22.74 21.95
C ILE A 201 27.87 22.79 23.10
N GLY A 202 28.06 23.72 24.05
CA GLY A 202 27.14 23.90 25.18
C GLY A 202 25.73 24.27 24.75
N ALA A 203 25.58 25.22 23.82
CA ALA A 203 24.29 25.65 23.30
C ALA A 203 23.54 24.52 22.55
N ARG A 204 24.25 23.76 21.69
CA ARG A 204 23.69 22.59 20.97
C ARG A 204 23.18 21.53 21.94
N ALA A 205 23.95 21.21 22.98
CA ALA A 205 23.57 20.21 23.96
C ALA A 205 22.37 20.64 24.82
N ILE A 206 22.32 21.92 25.24
CA ILE A 206 21.19 22.48 26.01
C ILE A 206 19.88 22.39 25.23
N LEU A 207 19.87 22.72 23.93
CA LEU A 207 18.64 22.60 23.12
C LEU A 207 18.20 21.14 22.93
N LEU A 208 19.14 20.20 22.77
CA LEU A 208 18.80 18.78 22.65
C LEU A 208 18.24 18.22 23.97
N LYS A 209 18.81 18.59 25.12
CA LYS A 209 18.22 18.30 26.44
C LYS A 209 16.82 18.91 26.57
N GLY A 210 16.64 20.17 26.18
CA GLY A 210 15.33 20.82 26.20
C GLY A 210 14.28 20.09 25.36
N LEU A 211 14.64 19.61 24.17
CA LEU A 211 13.76 18.81 23.31
C LEU A 211 13.38 17.48 23.98
N LEU A 212 14.37 16.74 24.50
CA LEU A 212 14.16 15.47 25.21
C LEU A 212 13.28 15.63 26.45
N GLU A 213 13.58 16.61 27.31
CA GLU A 213 12.86 16.91 28.56
C GLU A 213 11.39 17.31 28.35
N THR A 214 11.02 17.75 27.14
CA THR A 214 9.70 18.36 26.87
C THR A 214 8.87 17.64 25.81
N THR A 215 9.36 16.52 25.25
CA THR A 215 8.64 15.73 24.23
C THR A 215 8.65 14.23 24.56
N PRO A 216 7.57 13.47 24.30
CA PRO A 216 7.49 12.05 24.69
C PRO A 216 8.41 11.15 23.85
N ASP A 217 8.75 9.97 24.38
CA ASP A 217 9.83 9.12 23.84
C ASP A 217 9.58 8.52 22.44
N ASN A 218 8.33 8.51 21.97
CA ASN A 218 7.99 8.16 20.59
C ASN A 218 8.35 9.26 19.58
N VAL A 219 8.53 10.50 20.03
CA VAL A 219 8.89 11.63 19.16
C VAL A 219 10.41 11.60 18.95
N LYS A 220 10.82 11.29 17.72
CA LYS A 220 12.23 11.25 17.32
C LYS A 220 12.78 12.66 17.14
N ILE A 221 14.07 12.83 17.39
CA ILE A 221 14.76 14.13 17.28
C ILE A 221 15.80 14.00 16.16
N ALA A 222 15.50 14.57 15.00
CA ALA A 222 16.37 14.51 13.83
C ALA A 222 17.40 15.66 13.86
N ILE A 223 18.67 15.35 13.63
CA ILE A 223 19.79 16.30 13.60
C ILE A 223 20.37 16.32 12.19
N ARG A 224 20.60 17.52 11.62
CA ARG A 224 20.99 17.64 10.22
C ARG A 224 22.35 17.00 9.89
N TYR A 225 23.42 17.50 10.51
CA TYR A 225 24.76 17.14 10.10
C TYR A 225 25.24 15.88 10.83
N PRO A 226 25.66 14.82 10.10
CA PRO A 226 26.20 13.58 10.68
C PRO A 226 27.27 13.84 11.74
N ASP A 227 28.27 14.69 11.47
CA ASP A 227 29.35 14.99 12.42
C ASP A 227 28.84 15.52 13.78
N TYR A 228 27.77 16.31 13.80
CA TYR A 228 27.16 16.80 15.05
C TYR A 228 26.39 15.68 15.79
N LEU A 229 25.74 14.78 15.08
CA LEU A 229 25.06 13.64 15.69
C LEU A 229 26.08 12.62 16.22
N LYS A 230 27.19 12.41 15.51
CA LYS A 230 28.33 11.62 15.96
C LYS A 230 28.93 12.19 17.26
N GLU A 231 29.22 13.50 17.31
CA GLU A 231 29.68 14.19 18.53
C GLU A 231 28.73 13.95 19.72
N ILE A 232 27.42 14.03 19.49
CA ILE A 232 26.39 13.85 20.52
C ILE A 232 26.25 12.39 20.97
N ILE A 233 26.42 11.40 20.08
CA ILE A 233 26.39 9.97 20.44
C ILE A 233 27.69 9.54 21.15
N GLU A 234 28.85 10.10 20.79
CA GLU A 234 30.12 9.83 21.49
C GLU A 234 30.21 10.55 22.86
N SER A 235 29.49 11.66 23.04
CA SER A 235 29.51 12.47 24.28
C SER A 235 28.88 11.79 25.49
N GLU A 236 29.49 11.95 26.68
CA GLU A 236 28.93 11.52 27.97
C GLU A 236 27.75 12.39 28.46
N MET A 237 27.44 13.51 27.78
CA MET A 237 26.37 14.44 28.19
C MET A 237 24.96 13.84 28.09
N PHE A 238 24.78 12.75 27.35
CA PHE A 238 23.50 12.09 27.11
C PHE A 238 23.53 10.64 27.58
N THR A 239 22.47 10.22 28.26
CA THR A 239 22.22 8.81 28.58
C THR A 239 21.89 8.02 27.31
N GLN A 240 22.02 6.69 27.35
CA GLN A 240 21.75 5.89 26.16
C GLN A 240 20.29 6.02 25.67
N ALA A 241 19.31 6.03 26.58
CA ALA A 241 17.90 6.22 26.23
C ALA A 241 17.63 7.57 25.53
N GLU A 242 18.35 8.63 25.89
CA GLU A 242 18.31 9.91 25.17
C GLU A 242 18.95 9.79 23.78
N LYS A 243 20.11 9.12 23.68
CA LYS A 243 20.80 8.86 22.41
C LYS A 243 19.96 8.03 21.44
N ASP A 244 19.13 7.14 21.94
CA ASP A 244 18.26 6.28 21.12
C ASP A 244 17.06 7.02 20.51
N ARG A 245 16.78 8.25 20.99
CA ARG A 245 15.78 9.14 20.39
C ARG A 245 16.36 10.02 19.28
N PHE A 246 17.68 10.09 19.13
CA PHE A 246 18.33 10.85 18.06
C PHE A 246 18.40 10.07 16.74
N GLY A 247 18.04 10.75 15.66
CA GLY A 247 18.23 10.32 14.27
C GLY A 247 18.75 11.48 13.41
N SER A 248 18.78 11.26 12.10
CA SER A 248 19.32 12.21 11.11
C SER A 248 18.19 12.84 10.27
N HIS A 249 18.47 13.98 9.67
CA HIS A 249 17.82 14.40 8.42
C HIS A 249 18.87 15.07 7.52
N ASP A 250 18.72 15.06 6.20
CA ASP A 250 19.56 15.92 5.36
C ASP A 250 18.77 16.53 4.22
N ASP A 251 19.07 17.78 3.86
CA ASP A 251 18.54 18.42 2.65
C ASP A 251 19.66 18.41 1.60
N GLY A 252 20.17 17.19 1.38
CA GLY A 252 21.38 16.86 0.62
C GLY A 252 21.42 15.40 0.12
N ILE A 253 20.32 14.64 0.31
CA ILE A 253 20.16 13.27 -0.17
C ILE A 253 20.40 13.22 -1.69
N ALA A 254 20.94 12.11 -2.19
CA ALA A 254 21.22 11.87 -3.60
C ALA A 254 22.32 12.72 -4.26
N GLN A 255 23.04 13.56 -3.52
CA GLN A 255 24.08 14.42 -4.10
C GLN A 255 25.39 13.67 -4.42
N ASP A 256 25.97 13.99 -5.58
CA ASP A 256 27.31 13.59 -6.03
C ASP A 256 28.11 14.85 -6.38
N LYS A 257 28.85 15.40 -5.40
CA LYS A 257 29.50 16.71 -5.59
C LYS A 257 30.77 16.55 -6.43
N LYS A 258 30.60 16.64 -7.74
CA LYS A 258 31.61 16.78 -8.81
C LYS A 258 32.79 17.70 -8.47
N TYR A 259 32.58 18.70 -7.61
CA TYR A 259 33.59 19.68 -7.16
C TYR A 259 34.11 19.48 -5.73
N ASN A 260 33.58 18.53 -4.96
CA ASN A 260 34.06 18.21 -3.60
C ASN A 260 33.77 16.75 -3.21
N VAL A 261 34.40 15.81 -3.93
CA VAL A 261 34.21 14.37 -3.76
C VAL A 261 34.67 13.89 -2.37
N GLU A 262 35.78 14.42 -1.84
CA GLU A 262 36.32 14.04 -0.53
C GLU A 262 35.37 14.40 0.63
N TYR A 263 34.77 15.59 0.61
CA TYR A 263 33.76 16.00 1.60
C TYR A 263 32.47 15.18 1.48
N THR A 264 32.07 14.81 0.26
CA THR A 264 30.90 13.97 0.02
C THR A 264 31.12 12.54 0.54
N ALA A 265 32.32 11.99 0.35
CA ALA A 265 32.71 10.70 0.90
C ALA A 265 32.78 10.74 2.45
N HIS A 266 33.30 11.82 3.03
CA HIS A 266 33.29 12.03 4.49
C HIS A 266 31.88 12.04 5.06
N LEU A 267 30.95 12.82 4.49
CA LEU A 267 29.57 12.89 4.97
C LEU A 267 28.86 11.53 4.86
N LYS A 268 29.04 10.79 3.76
CA LYS A 268 28.44 9.44 3.60
C LYS A 268 29.04 8.43 4.58
N ALA A 269 30.35 8.47 4.82
CA ALA A 269 30.99 7.63 5.83
C ALA A 269 30.53 7.96 7.27
N ALA A 270 30.33 9.25 7.60
CA ALA A 270 29.79 9.68 8.88
C ALA A 270 28.33 9.26 9.06
N LEU A 271 27.50 9.35 8.01
CA LEU A 271 26.12 8.89 8.00
C LEU A 271 26.03 7.36 8.18
N GLN A 272 26.84 6.58 7.46
CA GLN A 272 26.92 5.12 7.63
C GLN A 272 27.24 4.75 9.08
N TYR A 273 28.31 5.33 9.62
CA TYR A 273 28.76 5.07 10.99
C TYR A 273 27.66 5.32 12.04
N ILE A 274 26.80 6.32 11.83
CA ILE A 274 25.69 6.64 12.75
C ILE A 274 24.55 5.63 12.66
N ASN A 275 24.29 5.10 11.47
CA ASN A 275 23.22 4.13 11.25
C ASN A 275 23.64 2.70 11.62
N ASP A 276 24.94 2.39 11.51
CA ASP A 276 25.56 1.18 12.06
C ASP A 276 25.55 1.15 13.61
N LEU A 277 25.45 2.31 14.27
CA LEU A 277 25.51 2.42 15.73
C LEU A 277 24.20 1.97 16.40
N PRO A 278 24.19 0.83 17.12
CA PRO A 278 22.98 0.27 17.69
C PRO A 278 22.36 1.21 18.72
N THR A 279 21.03 1.26 18.75
CA THR A 279 20.28 1.78 19.90
C THR A 279 20.28 0.74 21.04
N SER A 280 19.99 1.11 22.28
CA SER A 280 19.90 0.12 23.39
C SER A 280 18.79 -0.91 23.21
N GLU A 281 17.80 -0.60 22.38
CA GLU A 281 16.73 -1.52 21.99
C GLU A 281 17.13 -2.43 20.80
N GLY A 282 18.20 -2.11 20.08
CA GLY A 282 18.72 -2.89 18.95
C GLY A 282 18.15 -2.53 17.58
N PHE A 283 17.55 -1.34 17.42
CA PHE A 283 16.91 -0.88 16.18
C PHE A 283 17.63 0.29 15.51
N HIS A 284 17.38 0.44 14.22
CA HIS A 284 17.83 1.53 13.36
C HIS A 284 17.28 2.89 13.80
N ARG A 285 17.88 3.97 13.27
CA ARG A 285 17.54 5.36 13.59
C ARG A 285 16.57 5.93 12.56
N TYR A 286 15.87 7.01 12.92
CA TYR A 286 15.12 7.81 11.95
C TYR A 286 16.10 8.47 10.98
N TYR A 287 15.83 8.37 9.68
CA TYR A 287 16.47 9.20 8.66
C TYR A 287 15.45 9.71 7.64
N GLY A 288 15.53 11.00 7.32
CA GLY A 288 14.65 11.69 6.37
C GLY A 288 15.26 12.99 5.83
N GLY A 289 14.43 13.93 5.40
CA GLY A 289 14.86 15.13 4.66
C GLY A 289 14.79 14.94 3.14
N GLY A 290 15.44 15.79 2.34
CA GLY A 290 15.31 15.78 0.89
C GLY A 290 16.56 16.13 0.08
N THR A 291 16.32 16.63 -1.13
CA THR A 291 17.29 17.12 -2.11
C THR A 291 17.41 18.64 -2.09
N ASP A 292 18.47 19.19 -2.70
CA ASP A 292 18.73 20.63 -2.79
C ASP A 292 18.44 21.14 -4.22
N PRO A 293 17.35 21.89 -4.45
CA PRO A 293 17.03 22.43 -5.77
C PRO A 293 18.00 23.50 -6.29
N SER A 294 18.94 23.99 -5.47
CA SER A 294 19.90 25.04 -5.85
C SER A 294 21.17 24.52 -6.53
N MET A 295 21.38 23.20 -6.55
CA MET A 295 22.58 22.55 -7.05
C MET A 295 22.39 21.96 -8.45
N ASP A 296 23.36 22.18 -9.33
CA ASP A 296 23.28 21.89 -10.77
C ASP A 296 22.91 20.44 -11.14
N ILE A 297 22.13 20.29 -12.21
CA ILE A 297 21.51 19.02 -12.64
C ILE A 297 22.54 17.91 -12.96
N GLU A 298 23.80 18.28 -13.24
CA GLU A 298 24.90 17.33 -13.45
C GLU A 298 25.38 16.58 -12.18
N GLY A 299 24.85 16.91 -11.00
CA GLY A 299 25.37 16.47 -9.68
C GLY A 299 24.50 15.51 -8.88
N TYR A 300 23.56 14.78 -9.50
CA TYR A 300 22.68 13.81 -8.82
C TYR A 300 23.06 12.35 -9.11
N ILE A 301 22.98 11.49 -8.10
CA ILE A 301 23.27 10.04 -8.27
C ILE A 301 22.19 9.32 -9.07
N ASP A 302 22.65 8.40 -9.91
CA ASP A 302 21.81 7.57 -10.77
C ASP A 302 21.06 6.44 -10.02
N GLY A 303 20.22 5.75 -10.77
CA GLY A 303 19.12 4.94 -10.24
C GLY A 303 19.49 3.69 -9.42
N TYR A 304 20.75 3.25 -9.41
CA TYR A 304 21.21 2.21 -8.47
C TYR A 304 21.77 2.84 -7.19
N LYS A 305 22.67 3.81 -7.34
CA LYS A 305 23.36 4.48 -6.23
C LYS A 305 22.42 5.09 -5.19
N ILE A 306 21.24 5.59 -5.58
CA ILE A 306 20.24 6.08 -4.62
C ILE A 306 19.59 4.95 -3.82
N LEU A 307 19.43 3.75 -4.39
CA LEU A 307 18.91 2.60 -3.66
C LEU A 307 19.95 2.11 -2.66
N ASP A 308 21.21 2.02 -3.10
CA ASP A 308 22.36 1.72 -2.24
C ASP A 308 22.42 2.71 -1.05
N GLU A 309 22.45 4.02 -1.34
CA GLU A 309 22.49 5.09 -0.33
C GLU A 309 21.27 5.05 0.62
N ALA A 310 20.08 4.72 0.11
CA ALA A 310 18.87 4.64 0.93
C ALA A 310 18.84 3.41 1.85
N TYR A 311 19.41 2.28 1.43
CA TYR A 311 19.64 1.11 2.27
C TYR A 311 20.69 1.39 3.34
N ASP A 312 21.90 1.79 2.92
CA ASP A 312 23.04 2.17 3.76
C ASP A 312 22.63 3.13 4.90
N SER A 313 21.70 4.05 4.59
CA SER A 313 21.22 5.06 5.53
C SER A 313 19.91 4.76 6.26
N ASN A 314 19.28 3.58 6.06
CA ASN A 314 17.96 3.23 6.61
C ASN A 314 16.88 4.31 6.35
N LEU A 315 16.80 4.82 5.11
CA LEU A 315 15.95 5.96 4.76
C LEU A 315 14.46 5.68 5.02
N THR A 316 13.88 6.41 5.96
CA THR A 316 12.48 6.27 6.43
C THR A 316 11.52 7.14 5.62
N GLU A 317 11.93 8.38 5.38
CA GLU A 317 11.12 9.50 4.90
C GLU A 317 11.90 10.26 3.81
N TYR A 318 11.21 10.93 2.88
CA TYR A 318 11.89 11.78 1.88
C TYR A 318 11.04 12.98 1.46
N ASN A 319 11.56 14.19 1.61
CA ASN A 319 10.81 15.42 1.36
C ASN A 319 10.68 15.69 -0.15
N GLY A 320 9.58 15.19 -0.73
CA GLY A 320 9.28 15.28 -2.16
C GLY A 320 8.88 16.68 -2.65
N SER A 321 8.93 17.69 -1.78
CA SER A 321 8.44 19.05 -2.08
C SER A 321 9.43 19.91 -2.88
N TRP A 322 10.73 19.67 -2.74
CA TRP A 322 11.75 20.67 -3.10
C TRP A 322 12.41 20.42 -4.46
N SER A 323 12.83 19.20 -4.80
CA SER A 323 13.05 18.76 -6.20
C SER A 323 13.35 17.25 -6.33
N ILE A 324 12.41 16.45 -6.84
CA ILE A 324 12.69 15.06 -7.23
C ILE A 324 13.52 15.07 -8.53
N PRO A 325 14.71 14.44 -8.61
CA PRO A 325 15.52 14.48 -9.82
C PRO A 325 14.80 13.89 -11.04
N ASP A 326 14.68 14.66 -12.13
CA ASP A 326 13.93 14.26 -13.34
C ASP A 326 14.38 12.90 -13.92
N ILE A 327 15.69 12.64 -13.84
CA ILE A 327 16.32 11.38 -14.28
C ILE A 327 15.73 10.14 -13.58
N TRP A 328 15.18 10.25 -12.37
CA TRP A 328 14.55 9.11 -11.69
C TRP A 328 13.22 8.69 -12.31
N PHE A 329 12.53 9.56 -13.05
CA PHE A 329 11.30 9.20 -13.77
C PHE A 329 11.60 8.50 -15.11
N THR A 330 12.74 8.80 -15.72
CA THR A 330 13.13 8.25 -17.04
C THR A 330 13.98 6.99 -16.90
N THR A 331 14.94 6.94 -15.97
CA THR A 331 15.81 5.76 -15.73
C THR A 331 14.99 4.52 -15.42
N LYS A 332 15.09 3.52 -16.30
CA LYS A 332 14.45 2.20 -16.15
C LYS A 332 15.42 1.23 -15.48
N LEU A 333 14.98 0.64 -14.38
CA LEU A 333 15.69 -0.42 -13.67
C LEU A 333 15.15 -1.78 -14.13
N PRO A 334 16.01 -2.79 -14.38
CA PRO A 334 15.57 -4.15 -14.66
C PRO A 334 14.95 -4.79 -13.42
N ALA A 335 14.22 -5.89 -13.60
CA ALA A 335 13.74 -6.70 -12.47
C ALA A 335 14.94 -7.32 -11.72
N THR A 336 14.91 -7.35 -10.40
CA THR A 336 16.00 -7.86 -9.56
C THR A 336 15.44 -8.34 -8.23
N GLY A 337 15.65 -9.61 -7.86
CA GLY A 337 15.04 -10.20 -6.67
C GLY A 337 13.52 -10.06 -6.67
N ASN A 338 12.98 -9.45 -5.62
CA ASN A 338 11.55 -9.14 -5.46
C ASN A 338 11.10 -7.87 -6.20
N ASP A 339 12.01 -7.10 -6.79
CA ASP A 339 11.69 -5.83 -7.44
C ASP A 339 11.38 -6.00 -8.94
N PRO A 340 10.25 -5.44 -9.43
CA PRO A 340 9.87 -5.50 -10.84
C PRO A 340 10.69 -4.53 -11.70
N ALA A 341 10.68 -4.75 -13.02
CA ALA A 341 11.19 -3.73 -13.95
C ALA A 341 10.29 -2.49 -13.91
N GLU A 342 10.86 -1.35 -13.52
CA GLU A 342 10.14 -0.10 -13.17
C GLU A 342 11.11 1.11 -13.26
N THR A 343 10.65 2.32 -12.97
CA THR A 343 11.55 3.50 -12.88
C THR A 343 12.25 3.59 -11.52
N THR A 344 13.38 4.29 -11.44
CA THR A 344 14.02 4.61 -10.14
C THR A 344 13.03 5.23 -9.16
N TYR A 345 12.23 6.20 -9.63
CA TYR A 345 11.20 6.84 -8.83
C TYR A 345 10.15 5.84 -8.31
N GLN A 346 9.68 4.92 -9.15
CA GLN A 346 8.72 3.88 -8.75
C GLN A 346 9.32 2.95 -7.70
N ARG A 347 10.56 2.47 -7.89
CA ARG A 347 11.26 1.60 -6.94
C ARG A 347 11.46 2.28 -5.59
N PHE A 348 11.96 3.51 -5.61
CA PHE A 348 12.22 4.33 -4.43
C PHE A 348 10.93 4.61 -3.64
N MET A 349 9.86 5.07 -4.29
CA MET A 349 8.52 5.22 -3.67
C MET A 349 7.95 3.92 -3.08
N ARG A 350 8.19 2.79 -3.74
CA ARG A 350 7.71 1.47 -3.34
C ARG A 350 8.42 0.93 -2.09
N LYS A 351 9.71 1.24 -1.92
CA LYS A 351 10.62 0.65 -0.92
C LYS A 351 11.04 1.58 0.23
N ILE A 352 10.95 2.90 0.10
CA ILE A 352 11.33 3.86 1.16
C ILE A 352 10.64 3.55 2.50
N GLY A 353 11.39 3.62 3.62
CA GLY A 353 10.97 3.05 4.89
C GLY A 353 10.81 1.53 4.81
N TYR A 354 9.77 0.99 5.46
CA TYR A 354 9.50 -0.44 5.46
C TYR A 354 8.51 -0.88 4.35
N ARG A 355 8.70 -2.09 3.81
CA ARG A 355 7.74 -2.78 2.95
C ARG A 355 7.51 -4.21 3.47
N LEU A 356 6.83 -4.29 4.61
CA LEU A 356 6.52 -5.55 5.28
C LEU A 356 5.57 -6.43 4.46
N ARG A 357 5.85 -7.73 4.39
CA ARG A 357 5.11 -8.75 3.65
C ARG A 357 4.96 -10.02 4.49
N LEU A 358 3.80 -10.66 4.46
CA LEU A 358 3.62 -12.01 5.00
C LEU A 358 4.08 -13.04 3.95
N VAL A 359 4.96 -13.95 4.35
CA VAL A 359 5.38 -15.12 3.55
C VAL A 359 4.41 -16.28 3.83
N SER A 360 4.27 -16.65 5.11
CA SER A 360 3.39 -17.73 5.54
C SER A 360 2.87 -17.53 6.96
N ALA A 361 1.80 -18.22 7.32
CA ALA A 361 1.26 -18.30 8.67
C ALA A 361 0.72 -19.70 8.97
N SER A 362 0.94 -20.18 10.19
CA SER A 362 0.48 -21.49 10.66
C SER A 362 -0.45 -21.33 11.86
N PHE A 363 -1.63 -21.96 11.79
CA PHE A 363 -2.65 -21.90 12.83
C PHE A 363 -3.63 -23.08 12.75
N ARG A 364 -4.42 -23.31 13.80
CA ARG A 364 -5.45 -24.36 13.83
C ARG A 364 -6.68 -23.96 13.01
N LYS A 365 -7.25 -24.89 12.23
CA LYS A 365 -8.47 -24.68 11.44
C LYS A 365 -9.73 -24.40 12.27
N SER A 366 -9.79 -24.95 13.49
CA SER A 366 -10.91 -24.76 14.39
C SER A 366 -10.47 -24.75 15.86
N ALA A 367 -11.23 -24.05 16.70
CA ALA A 367 -11.03 -23.99 18.16
C ALA A 367 -12.37 -23.78 18.89
N LYS A 368 -12.41 -24.02 20.20
CA LYS A 368 -13.56 -23.73 21.07
C LYS A 368 -13.30 -22.44 21.86
N PRO A 369 -14.33 -21.67 22.24
CA PRO A 369 -14.16 -20.49 23.09
C PRO A 369 -13.44 -20.87 24.40
N GLY A 370 -12.34 -20.19 24.72
CA GLY A 370 -11.50 -20.45 25.90
C GLY A 370 -10.32 -21.41 25.70
N ASP A 371 -10.20 -22.07 24.53
CA ASP A 371 -9.08 -22.95 24.19
C ASP A 371 -7.72 -22.21 24.22
N THR A 372 -6.63 -22.96 24.41
CA THR A 372 -5.29 -22.51 24.00
C THR A 372 -5.07 -22.77 22.51
N PHE A 373 -4.45 -21.81 21.86
CA PHE A 373 -4.23 -21.75 20.42
C PHE A 373 -2.80 -21.26 20.16
N ASP A 374 -2.17 -21.83 19.14
CA ASP A 374 -0.80 -21.48 18.75
C ASP A 374 -0.83 -20.84 17.37
N PHE A 375 -0.06 -19.77 17.21
CA PHE A 375 0.10 -19.02 15.98
C PHE A 375 1.60 -18.84 15.70
N SER A 376 2.02 -19.17 14.48
CA SER A 376 3.30 -18.69 13.96
C SER A 376 3.13 -18.05 12.60
N ALA A 377 4.02 -17.12 12.27
CA ALA A 377 4.03 -16.45 10.98
C ALA A 377 5.44 -16.02 10.58
N VAL A 378 5.67 -15.92 9.28
CA VAL A 378 6.95 -15.59 8.67
C VAL A 378 6.76 -14.28 7.91
N ILE A 379 7.36 -13.20 8.42
CA ILE A 379 7.31 -11.84 7.86
C ILE A 379 8.62 -11.55 7.13
N ASP A 380 8.55 -10.74 6.09
CA ASP A 380 9.67 -10.30 5.26
C ASP A 380 9.59 -8.78 5.05
N ASN A 381 10.68 -8.12 4.68
CA ASN A 381 10.71 -6.66 4.49
C ASN A 381 11.44 -6.26 3.20
N ASP A 382 10.68 -5.94 2.16
CA ASP A 382 11.18 -5.55 0.84
C ASP A 382 11.67 -4.07 0.77
N GLY A 383 11.79 -3.37 1.91
CA GLY A 383 12.05 -1.93 2.03
C GLY A 383 13.47 -1.55 2.47
N PHE A 384 13.77 -0.24 2.50
CA PHE A 384 15.09 0.29 2.90
C PHE A 384 15.32 0.33 4.41
N ALA A 385 14.27 0.38 5.21
CA ALA A 385 14.34 0.49 6.67
C ALA A 385 13.31 -0.43 7.34
N GLY A 386 13.38 -0.55 8.67
CA GLY A 386 12.29 -1.12 9.45
C GLY A 386 11.22 -0.07 9.82
N PRO A 387 10.24 -0.45 10.64
CA PRO A 387 9.35 0.51 11.31
C PRO A 387 10.08 1.25 12.45
N ILE A 388 9.90 2.57 12.55
CA ILE A 388 10.59 3.42 13.55
C ILE A 388 9.97 3.38 14.94
N ASN A 389 8.63 3.34 15.02
CA ASN A 389 7.89 3.35 16.28
C ASN A 389 7.34 1.95 16.62
N PRO A 390 7.14 1.63 17.92
CA PRO A 390 6.60 0.34 18.33
C PRO A 390 5.23 0.09 17.71
N ARG A 391 4.99 -1.14 17.25
CA ARG A 391 3.71 -1.55 16.66
C ARG A 391 3.15 -2.76 17.43
N PRO A 392 2.09 -2.60 18.24
CA PRO A 392 1.48 -3.74 18.92
C PRO A 392 0.84 -4.67 17.89
N VAL A 393 1.15 -5.97 17.96
CA VAL A 393 0.59 -6.97 17.05
C VAL A 393 -0.58 -7.69 17.71
N PHE A 394 -1.68 -7.84 16.98
CA PHE A 394 -2.85 -8.57 17.43
C PHE A 394 -3.27 -9.64 16.42
N LEU A 395 -3.70 -10.78 16.94
CA LEU A 395 -4.50 -11.75 16.20
C LEU A 395 -5.98 -11.38 16.38
N VAL A 396 -6.67 -11.12 15.28
CA VAL A 396 -8.07 -10.65 15.28
C VAL A 396 -8.99 -11.76 14.81
N PHE A 397 -10.04 -12.01 15.59
CA PHE A 397 -11.18 -12.85 15.23
C PHE A 397 -12.34 -11.92 14.88
N ASP A 398 -12.82 -11.93 13.63
CA ASP A 398 -13.91 -11.07 13.17
C ASP A 398 -14.92 -11.85 12.29
N ASN A 399 -16.20 -11.89 12.68
CA ASN A 399 -17.27 -12.50 11.88
C ASN A 399 -18.19 -11.46 11.21
N GLY A 400 -17.72 -10.24 11.03
CA GLY A 400 -18.49 -9.10 10.52
C GLY A 400 -19.28 -8.39 11.63
N THR A 401 -19.88 -9.14 12.57
CA THR A 401 -20.69 -8.61 13.69
C THR A 401 -19.94 -8.53 15.03
N THR A 402 -19.02 -9.46 15.27
CA THR A 402 -18.28 -9.65 16.52
C THR A 402 -16.80 -9.67 16.20
N ARG A 403 -16.09 -8.64 16.65
CA ARG A 403 -14.62 -8.54 16.59
C ARG A 403 -14.01 -8.74 17.98
N ARG A 404 -12.93 -9.51 18.06
CA ARG A 404 -12.06 -9.63 19.25
C ARG A 404 -10.60 -9.56 18.81
N ASN A 405 -9.84 -8.67 19.42
CA ASN A 405 -8.40 -8.49 19.17
C ASN A 405 -7.62 -9.13 20.32
N VAL A 406 -6.80 -10.15 20.06
CA VAL A 406 -5.95 -10.80 21.06
C VAL A 406 -4.51 -10.34 20.84
N ARG A 407 -3.94 -9.60 21.79
CA ARG A 407 -2.57 -9.06 21.68
C ARG A 407 -1.56 -10.21 21.73
N LEU A 408 -0.66 -10.22 20.77
CA LEU A 408 0.50 -11.10 20.75
C LEU A 408 1.65 -10.40 21.49
N ASN A 409 2.23 -11.08 22.49
CA ASN A 409 3.28 -10.53 23.34
C ASN A 409 4.66 -11.02 22.89
N GLY A 410 5.72 -10.27 23.20
CA GLY A 410 7.09 -10.63 22.84
C GLY A 410 7.47 -10.38 21.37
N ILE A 411 6.57 -9.82 20.56
CA ILE A 411 6.86 -9.37 19.19
C ILE A 411 7.28 -7.90 19.26
N GLU A 412 8.45 -7.58 18.71
CA GLU A 412 8.94 -6.22 18.53
C GLU A 412 9.17 -5.95 17.04
N VAL A 413 8.24 -5.21 16.45
CA VAL A 413 8.13 -4.97 15.00
C VAL A 413 9.25 -4.09 14.46
N ARG A 414 9.90 -3.27 15.31
CA ARG A 414 11.07 -2.45 14.94
C ARG A 414 12.32 -3.27 14.62
N SER A 415 12.35 -4.54 15.04
CA SER A 415 13.40 -5.51 14.68
C SER A 415 13.32 -5.98 13.23
N TRP A 416 12.23 -5.70 12.51
CA TRP A 416 12.02 -6.13 11.13
C TRP A 416 12.69 -5.14 10.16
N LEU A 417 14.02 -5.16 10.15
CA LEU A 417 14.87 -4.30 9.32
C LEU A 417 14.69 -4.58 7.81
N GLY A 418 15.21 -3.69 6.97
CA GLY A 418 15.25 -3.87 5.51
C GLY A 418 16.57 -4.45 5.02
N GLY A 419 16.78 -4.50 3.70
CA GLY A 419 18.06 -4.83 3.06
C GLY A 419 17.96 -5.81 1.88
N ASP A 420 18.70 -5.54 0.80
CA ASP A 420 18.83 -6.46 -0.36
C ASP A 420 19.61 -7.74 -0.01
N ASP A 421 20.34 -7.78 1.12
CA ASP A 421 20.98 -9.00 1.64
C ASP A 421 19.98 -9.98 2.29
N HIS A 422 18.72 -9.55 2.45
CA HIS A 422 17.64 -10.28 3.11
C HIS A 422 17.97 -10.60 4.58
N SER A 423 18.05 -9.56 5.41
CA SER A 423 18.18 -9.66 6.87
C SER A 423 16.97 -10.34 7.58
N GLY A 424 15.90 -10.65 6.85
CA GLY A 424 14.80 -11.52 7.24
C GLY A 424 14.99 -12.99 6.83
N PRO A 425 13.93 -13.83 6.87
CA PRO A 425 12.59 -13.52 7.32
C PRO A 425 12.45 -13.56 8.85
N TYR A 426 11.57 -12.71 9.37
CA TYR A 426 11.29 -12.53 10.78
C TYR A 426 10.16 -13.47 11.23
N ASN A 427 10.42 -14.22 12.30
CA ASN A 427 9.46 -15.20 12.83
C ASN A 427 8.62 -14.61 13.96
N ILE A 428 7.29 -14.69 13.80
CA ILE A 428 6.33 -14.59 14.89
C ILE A 428 6.13 -15.99 15.45
N GLU A 429 6.36 -16.17 16.75
CA GLU A 429 6.11 -17.41 17.50
C GLU A 429 5.26 -17.07 18.74
N ALA A 430 3.95 -17.32 18.69
CA ALA A 430 3.02 -16.98 19.76
C ALA A 430 2.21 -18.21 20.21
N LYS A 431 2.47 -18.67 21.44
CA LYS A 431 1.97 -19.94 22.00
C LYS A 431 0.99 -19.68 23.14
N ASP A 432 0.15 -20.67 23.43
CA ASP A 432 -0.87 -20.63 24.50
C ASP A 432 -1.84 -19.43 24.43
N ILE A 433 -2.02 -18.85 23.24
CA ILE A 433 -2.95 -17.74 22.99
C ILE A 433 -4.35 -18.17 23.39
N LYS A 434 -5.06 -17.34 24.16
CA LYS A 434 -6.44 -17.63 24.55
C LYS A 434 -7.42 -17.21 23.48
N VAL A 435 -8.15 -18.18 22.93
CA VAL A 435 -9.36 -17.92 22.15
C VAL A 435 -10.38 -17.27 23.09
N PRO A 436 -10.94 -16.09 22.78
CA PRO A 436 -11.86 -15.41 23.69
C PRO A 436 -13.08 -16.29 24.02
N ALA A 437 -13.34 -16.46 25.32
CA ALA A 437 -14.36 -17.39 25.82
C ALA A 437 -15.81 -16.93 25.55
N ASP A 438 -15.99 -15.71 25.06
CA ASP A 438 -17.26 -15.07 24.74
C ASP A 438 -17.61 -15.07 23.24
N LEU A 439 -16.78 -15.68 22.38
CA LEU A 439 -17.09 -15.82 20.95
C LEU A 439 -18.28 -16.78 20.72
N PRO A 440 -19.36 -16.35 20.04
CA PRO A 440 -20.35 -17.27 19.47
C PRO A 440 -19.71 -18.30 18.53
N ALA A 441 -20.33 -19.48 18.44
CA ALA A 441 -19.95 -20.49 17.45
C ALA A 441 -20.23 -20.00 16.01
N GLY A 442 -19.33 -20.31 15.06
CA GLY A 442 -19.44 -19.89 13.67
C GLY A 442 -18.09 -19.69 12.98
N ASN A 443 -18.14 -19.20 11.73
CA ASN A 443 -16.95 -18.83 10.95
C ASN A 443 -16.45 -17.43 11.36
N TYR A 444 -15.14 -17.27 11.54
CA TYR A 444 -14.49 -15.97 11.78
C TYR A 444 -13.35 -15.78 10.79
N THR A 445 -13.28 -14.61 10.17
CA THR A 445 -12.04 -14.12 9.56
C THR A 445 -10.99 -14.04 10.66
N LEU A 446 -9.88 -14.75 10.47
CA LEU A 446 -8.68 -14.58 11.26
C LEU A 446 -7.80 -13.55 10.54
N ALA A 447 -7.31 -12.54 11.24
CA ALA A 447 -6.48 -11.47 10.64
C ALA A 447 -5.31 -11.06 11.55
N LEU A 448 -4.24 -10.57 10.95
CA LEU A 448 -3.10 -9.97 11.63
C LEU A 448 -3.23 -8.44 11.56
N TRP A 449 -3.23 -7.80 12.73
CA TRP A 449 -3.46 -6.37 12.88
C TRP A 449 -2.27 -5.72 13.58
N LEU A 450 -1.72 -4.68 12.94
CA LEU A 450 -0.53 -3.94 13.39
C LEU A 450 -0.84 -2.43 13.41
N PRO A 451 -1.77 -2.00 14.29
CA PRO A 451 -2.18 -0.60 14.39
C PRO A 451 -1.08 0.26 15.04
N ASP A 452 -1.40 1.53 15.33
CA ASP A 452 -0.50 2.42 16.07
C ASP A 452 -0.30 1.98 17.54
N SER A 453 0.78 2.46 18.15
CA SER A 453 0.98 2.29 19.60
C SER A 453 -0.02 3.11 20.40
N PHE A 454 -0.45 4.27 19.88
CA PHE A 454 -1.45 5.13 20.49
C PHE A 454 -2.88 4.61 20.29
N GLU A 455 -3.56 4.28 21.39
CA GLU A 455 -4.96 3.83 21.39
C GLU A 455 -5.92 4.84 20.74
N SER A 456 -5.59 6.14 20.74
CA SER A 456 -6.34 7.20 20.02
C SER A 456 -6.39 7.00 18.51
N LEU A 457 -5.40 6.31 17.92
CA LEU A 457 -5.26 6.08 16.48
C LEU A 457 -5.52 4.63 16.08
N GLN A 458 -5.53 3.67 17.03
CA GLN A 458 -5.65 2.25 16.68
C GLN A 458 -6.89 1.91 15.86
N SER A 459 -8.04 2.53 16.15
CA SER A 459 -9.32 2.27 15.46
C SER A 459 -9.36 2.72 13.99
N ARG A 460 -8.30 3.37 13.50
CA ARG A 460 -8.26 4.05 12.19
C ARG A 460 -7.35 3.30 11.19
N PRO A 461 -7.90 2.71 10.11
CA PRO A 461 -7.15 1.88 9.16
C PRO A 461 -5.87 2.51 8.61
N GLU A 462 -5.86 3.81 8.36
CA GLU A 462 -4.75 4.61 7.84
C GLU A 462 -3.51 4.66 8.76
N TYR A 463 -3.68 4.42 10.06
CA TYR A 463 -2.60 4.33 11.05
C TYR A 463 -2.22 2.87 11.36
N SER A 464 -2.68 1.90 10.56
CA SER A 464 -2.35 0.48 10.67
C SER A 464 -1.53 0.00 9.47
N ILE A 465 -0.63 -0.95 9.69
CA ILE A 465 0.25 -1.44 8.61
C ILE A 465 -0.51 -2.36 7.66
N ARG A 466 -0.62 -1.94 6.40
CA ARG A 466 -0.92 -2.78 5.24
C ARG A 466 0.32 -3.58 4.85
N LEU A 467 0.19 -4.89 4.74
CA LEU A 467 1.25 -5.78 4.24
C LEU A 467 1.25 -5.81 2.71
N ALA A 468 2.43 -5.99 2.11
CA ALA A 468 2.65 -6.09 0.67
C ALA A 468 2.25 -7.47 0.11
N ASN A 469 0.98 -7.81 0.28
CA ASN A 469 0.37 -9.06 -0.19
C ASN A 469 -0.92 -8.76 -0.96
N LYS A 470 -1.20 -9.56 -1.98
CA LYS A 470 -2.46 -9.46 -2.71
C LYS A 470 -3.62 -9.93 -1.81
N TYR A 471 -4.77 -9.28 -1.96
CA TYR A 471 -6.07 -9.72 -1.43
C TYR A 471 -6.23 -9.79 0.10
N MET A 472 -5.18 -9.50 0.89
CA MET A 472 -5.21 -9.56 2.36
C MET A 472 -5.76 -8.29 3.03
N TRP A 473 -5.51 -7.11 2.47
CA TRP A 473 -5.82 -5.84 3.16
C TRP A 473 -7.32 -5.57 3.23
N ASP A 474 -7.81 -5.32 4.45
CA ASP A 474 -9.17 -4.85 4.69
C ASP A 474 -9.17 -3.34 4.98
N ALA A 475 -9.49 -2.54 3.96
CA ALA A 475 -9.44 -1.09 4.05
C ALA A 475 -10.47 -0.48 5.01
N GLN A 476 -11.54 -1.21 5.37
CA GLN A 476 -12.53 -0.74 6.35
C GLN A 476 -12.14 -1.13 7.78
N ARG A 477 -11.58 -2.34 7.96
CA ARG A 477 -11.26 -2.91 9.29
C ARG A 477 -9.82 -2.64 9.74
N GLY A 478 -8.95 -2.22 8.82
CA GLY A 478 -7.55 -1.84 9.06
C GLY A 478 -6.60 -3.02 9.32
N TYR A 479 -6.94 -4.24 8.90
CA TYR A 479 -6.17 -5.45 9.18
C TYR A 479 -5.78 -6.24 7.92
N ASN A 480 -4.91 -7.24 8.09
CA ASN A 480 -4.44 -8.12 7.02
C ASN A 480 -5.03 -9.53 7.24
N LYS A 481 -5.98 -9.94 6.39
CA LYS A 481 -6.70 -11.21 6.49
C LYS A 481 -5.75 -12.41 6.31
N LEU A 482 -5.76 -13.32 7.26
CA LEU A 482 -4.98 -14.57 7.23
C LEU A 482 -5.78 -15.72 6.62
N GLY A 483 -7.10 -15.77 6.85
CA GLY A 483 -8.00 -16.83 6.39
C GLY A 483 -9.24 -16.90 7.27
N VAL A 484 -9.90 -18.06 7.31
CA VAL A 484 -11.02 -18.32 8.25
C VAL A 484 -10.60 -19.33 9.32
N ILE A 485 -11.14 -19.18 10.53
CA ILE A 485 -11.15 -20.18 11.60
C ILE A 485 -12.61 -20.50 11.98
N VAL A 486 -12.89 -21.77 12.29
CA VAL A 486 -14.20 -22.19 12.81
C VAL A 486 -14.18 -22.20 14.34
N ILE A 487 -15.11 -21.48 14.97
CA ILE A 487 -15.26 -21.42 16.42
C ILE A 487 -16.42 -22.30 16.88
N GLY A 488 -16.20 -23.09 17.93
CA GLY A 488 -17.22 -23.89 18.61
C GLY A 488 -17.55 -25.24 17.97
N SER A 489 -17.29 -25.42 16.68
CA SER A 489 -17.41 -26.70 15.97
C SER A 489 -16.12 -27.06 15.23
N THR A 490 -15.86 -28.35 15.06
CA THR A 490 -14.77 -28.87 14.20
C THR A 490 -15.00 -28.47 12.74
N GLU A 491 -13.92 -28.11 12.02
CA GLU A 491 -14.02 -27.90 10.57
C GLU A 491 -14.38 -29.22 9.89
N ALA A 492 -15.39 -29.19 9.01
CA ALA A 492 -15.79 -30.36 8.22
C ALA A 492 -14.79 -30.61 7.08
N GLY A 493 -13.64 -31.20 7.41
CA GLY A 493 -12.46 -31.36 6.54
C GLY A 493 -12.75 -31.85 5.10
N MET A 494 -11.92 -31.36 4.18
CA MET A 494 -12.02 -31.49 2.72
C MET A 494 -12.49 -32.87 2.21
N SER A 495 -13.39 -32.85 1.23
CA SER A 495 -13.88 -34.05 0.57
C SER A 495 -12.76 -34.75 -0.21
N GLY A 496 -12.66 -36.08 -0.09
CA GLY A 496 -11.58 -36.87 -0.71
C GLY A 496 -11.49 -36.76 -2.24
N TRP A 497 -12.58 -36.41 -2.93
CA TRP A 497 -12.57 -36.14 -4.37
C TRP A 497 -11.89 -34.81 -4.75
N ALA A 498 -11.87 -33.83 -3.84
CA ALA A 498 -11.29 -32.51 -4.08
C ALA A 498 -9.79 -32.48 -3.81
N LYS A 499 -9.31 -33.31 -2.86
CA LYS A 499 -7.99 -33.23 -2.24
C LYS A 499 -6.84 -32.94 -3.22
N TYR A 500 -6.62 -33.80 -4.21
CA TYR A 500 -5.52 -33.63 -5.17
C TYR A 500 -5.66 -32.36 -6.04
N GLY A 501 -6.89 -31.96 -6.38
CA GLY A 501 -7.14 -30.73 -7.14
C GLY A 501 -6.89 -29.46 -6.31
N VAL A 502 -7.25 -29.49 -5.03
CA VAL A 502 -7.00 -28.41 -4.06
C VAL A 502 -5.51 -28.27 -3.75
N GLU A 503 -4.83 -29.38 -3.42
CA GLU A 503 -3.38 -29.39 -3.20
C GLU A 503 -2.62 -28.87 -4.43
N SER A 504 -3.05 -29.25 -5.63
CA SER A 504 -2.48 -28.73 -6.87
C SER A 504 -2.82 -27.25 -7.11
N ALA A 505 -4.01 -26.77 -6.76
CA ALA A 505 -4.38 -25.34 -6.86
C ALA A 505 -3.50 -24.45 -5.96
N VAL A 506 -3.15 -24.94 -4.77
CA VAL A 506 -2.23 -24.26 -3.85
C VAL A 506 -0.80 -24.28 -4.41
N ASN A 507 -0.34 -25.43 -4.91
CA ASN A 507 1.03 -25.56 -5.46
C ASN A 507 1.29 -24.71 -6.71
N PHE A 508 0.26 -24.46 -7.54
CA PHE A 508 0.37 -23.52 -8.67
C PHE A 508 0.21 -22.04 -8.26
N GLY A 509 -0.18 -21.75 -7.01
CA GLY A 509 -0.45 -20.39 -6.54
C GLY A 509 -1.78 -19.79 -7.01
N VAL A 510 -2.60 -20.50 -7.80
CA VAL A 510 -3.91 -19.99 -8.27
C VAL A 510 -4.94 -19.87 -7.12
N ALA A 511 -4.76 -20.64 -6.05
CA ALA A 511 -5.60 -20.58 -4.85
C ALA A 511 -5.39 -19.28 -4.04
N THR A 512 -6.47 -18.60 -3.66
CA THR A 512 -6.43 -17.46 -2.74
C THR A 512 -6.58 -17.91 -1.27
N PRO A 513 -5.89 -17.25 -0.30
CA PRO A 513 -5.86 -17.68 1.12
C PRO A 513 -7.23 -17.92 1.77
N GLU A 514 -8.24 -17.13 1.41
CA GLU A 514 -9.60 -17.25 1.95
C GLU A 514 -10.28 -18.57 1.53
N LEU A 515 -10.01 -19.08 0.33
CA LEU A 515 -10.50 -20.38 -0.16
C LEU A 515 -9.72 -21.59 0.40
N CYS A 516 -8.50 -21.38 0.91
CA CYS A 516 -7.58 -22.44 1.33
C CYS A 516 -7.95 -23.12 2.66
N ASN A 517 -9.11 -22.79 3.23
CA ASN A 517 -9.62 -23.24 4.53
C ASN A 517 -11.13 -23.55 4.42
N ASN A 518 -11.72 -24.18 5.44
CA ASN A 518 -13.16 -24.36 5.59
C ASN A 518 -13.85 -24.88 4.31
N TYR A 519 -13.28 -25.94 3.74
CA TYR A 519 -13.46 -26.34 2.34
C TYR A 519 -14.92 -26.57 1.88
N LYS A 520 -15.84 -26.82 2.80
CA LYS A 520 -17.28 -27.04 2.53
C LYS A 520 -18.15 -25.81 2.76
N SER A 521 -17.59 -24.72 3.26
CA SER A 521 -18.27 -23.42 3.28
C SER A 521 -18.51 -22.91 1.86
N VAL A 522 -19.51 -22.04 1.75
CA VAL A 522 -20.00 -21.47 0.50
C VAL A 522 -19.14 -20.28 0.12
N THR A 523 -18.53 -20.35 -1.07
CA THR A 523 -17.74 -19.27 -1.65
C THR A 523 -18.62 -18.05 -1.89
N THR A 524 -18.16 -16.88 -1.45
CA THR A 524 -18.75 -15.58 -1.78
C THR A 524 -18.39 -15.14 -3.20
N ARG A 525 -19.18 -14.23 -3.76
CA ARG A 525 -18.88 -13.62 -5.07
C ARG A 525 -17.55 -12.85 -5.08
N ALA A 526 -17.17 -12.26 -3.94
CA ALA A 526 -15.90 -11.55 -3.78
C ALA A 526 -14.67 -12.46 -3.82
N GLU A 527 -14.67 -13.55 -3.05
CA GLU A 527 -13.58 -14.55 -3.02
C GLU A 527 -13.33 -15.14 -4.40
N PHE A 528 -14.39 -15.47 -5.14
CA PHE A 528 -14.27 -16.06 -6.47
C PHE A 528 -13.75 -15.05 -7.52
N CYS A 529 -14.15 -13.76 -7.43
CA CYS A 529 -13.54 -12.72 -8.27
C CYS A 529 -12.04 -12.59 -8.01
N ARG A 530 -11.62 -12.53 -6.75
CA ARG A 530 -10.19 -12.44 -6.38
C ARG A 530 -9.40 -13.65 -6.86
N ALA A 531 -9.95 -14.86 -6.74
CA ALA A 531 -9.30 -16.08 -7.22
C ALA A 531 -9.21 -16.16 -8.76
N VAL A 532 -10.24 -15.73 -9.47
CA VAL A 532 -10.23 -15.65 -10.95
C VAL A 532 -9.25 -14.60 -11.47
N VAL A 533 -9.16 -13.44 -10.82
CA VAL A 533 -8.17 -12.40 -11.18
C VAL A 533 -6.75 -12.89 -10.90
N ASN A 534 -6.50 -13.53 -9.78
CA ASN A 534 -5.20 -14.13 -9.45
C ASN A 534 -4.72 -15.12 -10.54
N LEU A 535 -5.62 -16.01 -11.00
CA LEU A 535 -5.35 -16.96 -12.09
C LEU A 535 -4.99 -16.25 -13.41
N LEU A 536 -5.72 -15.18 -13.75
CA LEU A 536 -5.44 -14.38 -14.95
C LEU A 536 -4.09 -13.65 -14.87
N GLU A 537 -3.76 -13.04 -13.72
CA GLU A 537 -2.48 -12.36 -13.52
C GLU A 537 -1.28 -13.30 -13.61
N GLN A 538 -1.45 -14.55 -13.16
CA GLN A 538 -0.43 -15.60 -13.29
C GLN A 538 -0.32 -16.08 -14.74
N TYR A 539 -1.44 -16.35 -15.43
CA TYR A 539 -1.44 -16.84 -16.81
C TYR A 539 -0.77 -15.85 -17.80
N TYR A 540 -1.06 -14.55 -17.67
CA TYR A 540 -0.41 -13.52 -18.49
C TYR A 540 0.92 -12.99 -17.91
N ASN A 541 1.34 -13.44 -16.73
CA ASN A 541 2.50 -12.94 -15.97
C ASN A 541 2.54 -11.40 -15.83
N MET A 542 1.38 -10.76 -15.64
CA MET A 542 1.24 -9.30 -15.54
C MET A 542 0.07 -8.90 -14.64
N PRO A 543 0.07 -7.69 -14.06
CA PRO A 543 -1.08 -7.19 -13.29
C PRO A 543 -2.33 -7.08 -14.16
N VAL A 544 -3.51 -7.23 -13.55
CA VAL A 544 -4.79 -7.26 -14.25
C VAL A 544 -5.09 -5.96 -15.00
N ALA A 545 -4.56 -4.82 -14.52
CA ALA A 545 -4.58 -3.55 -15.25
C ALA A 545 -3.89 -3.63 -16.62
N GLY A 546 -2.78 -4.37 -16.73
CA GLY A 546 -2.09 -4.63 -18.00
C GLY A 546 -2.88 -5.58 -18.92
N ILE A 547 -3.60 -6.55 -18.34
CA ILE A 547 -4.49 -7.45 -19.10
C ILE A 547 -5.65 -6.66 -19.71
N ILE A 548 -6.27 -5.77 -18.91
CA ILE A 548 -7.34 -4.86 -19.37
C ILE A 548 -6.80 -3.97 -20.51
N HIS A 549 -5.67 -3.28 -20.29
CA HIS A 549 -5.08 -2.40 -21.30
C HIS A 549 -4.75 -3.14 -22.61
N LYS A 550 -4.14 -4.33 -22.53
CA LYS A 550 -3.83 -5.16 -23.70
C LYS A 550 -5.10 -5.59 -24.45
N ARG A 551 -6.20 -5.86 -23.74
CA ARG A 551 -7.49 -6.19 -24.35
C ARG A 551 -8.14 -4.98 -25.03
N ASP A 552 -8.08 -3.81 -24.41
CA ASP A 552 -8.62 -2.58 -25.00
C ASP A 552 -7.89 -2.25 -26.32
N LEU A 553 -6.56 -2.46 -26.37
CA LEU A 553 -5.78 -2.38 -27.62
C LEU A 553 -6.23 -3.41 -28.67
N LEU A 554 -6.38 -4.69 -28.30
CA LEU A 554 -6.82 -5.76 -29.22
C LEU A 554 -8.25 -5.54 -29.77
N LEU A 555 -9.09 -4.77 -29.08
CA LEU A 555 -10.41 -4.36 -29.55
C LEU A 555 -10.35 -3.18 -30.55
N LEU A 556 -9.27 -2.39 -30.53
CA LEU A 556 -9.00 -1.29 -31.46
C LEU A 556 -8.30 -1.77 -32.76
N GLU A 557 -7.59 -2.91 -32.73
CA GLU A 557 -6.86 -3.47 -33.88
C GLU A 557 -7.76 -4.10 -34.98
N GLN A 558 -9.08 -3.97 -34.90
CA GLN A 558 -10.05 -4.50 -35.87
C GLN A 558 -10.73 -3.38 -36.69
N PRO A 559 -10.74 -3.48 -38.03
CA PRO A 559 -9.56 -3.49 -38.88
C PRO A 559 -9.41 -2.13 -39.60
N PHE A 560 -8.50 -1.28 -39.12
CA PHE A 560 -7.90 -0.20 -39.91
C PHE A 560 -6.39 -0.38 -39.90
N GLY A 561 -5.88 -1.07 -40.93
CA GLY A 561 -4.51 -1.59 -40.92
C GLY A 561 -3.43 -0.56 -41.23
N TYR A 562 -2.45 -0.44 -40.32
CA TYR A 562 -1.07 -0.09 -40.65
C TYR A 562 -0.10 -0.81 -39.70
N TRP A 563 1.16 -0.98 -40.12
CA TRP A 563 2.20 -1.68 -39.35
C TRP A 563 3.02 -0.71 -38.49
N PRO A 564 3.68 -1.19 -37.41
CA PRO A 564 4.28 -0.35 -36.38
C PRO A 564 5.65 0.21 -36.76
N GLY A 565 6.08 1.26 -36.07
CA GLY A 565 7.42 1.84 -36.18
C GLY A 565 7.75 2.77 -35.01
N ASP A 566 8.74 2.35 -34.23
CA ASP A 566 9.66 3.10 -33.37
C ASP A 566 9.15 4.01 -32.23
N THR A 567 10.05 4.21 -31.27
CA THR A 567 9.89 5.06 -30.09
C THR A 567 10.29 6.51 -30.39
N ASP A 568 9.75 7.47 -29.64
CA ASP A 568 10.55 8.31 -28.73
C ASP A 568 9.72 9.46 -28.11
N GLU A 569 10.24 9.99 -27.00
CA GLU A 569 9.70 11.09 -26.21
C GLU A 569 10.11 12.45 -26.77
N ILE A 570 9.16 13.41 -26.92
CA ILE A 570 9.49 14.83 -27.11
C ILE A 570 8.55 15.73 -26.29
N VAL A 571 9.18 16.55 -25.45
CA VAL A 571 8.57 17.63 -24.64
C VAL A 571 8.55 18.95 -25.42
N MET A 572 7.54 19.81 -25.21
CA MET A 572 7.67 21.26 -25.49
C MET A 572 6.68 22.14 -24.71
N THR A 573 6.96 23.45 -24.66
CA THR A 573 6.58 24.32 -23.52
C THR A 573 6.18 25.74 -23.95
N ARG A 574 5.20 26.36 -23.25
CA ARG A 574 4.84 27.81 -23.29
C ARG A 574 4.28 28.33 -24.64
N THR A 575 3.60 29.49 -24.77
CA THR A 575 3.01 30.50 -23.85
C THR A 575 1.64 30.92 -24.45
N LEU A 576 0.61 31.20 -23.64
CA LEU A 576 -0.72 31.60 -24.12
C LEU A 576 -1.00 33.12 -24.04
N GLY A 577 -0.74 33.84 -25.13
CA GLY A 577 -1.42 35.11 -25.42
C GLY A 577 -1.14 36.30 -24.48
N PRO A 578 -2.02 37.32 -24.49
CA PRO A 578 -1.80 38.62 -23.84
C PRO A 578 -2.48 38.77 -22.47
N TYR A 579 -2.78 37.67 -21.76
CA TYR A 579 -3.46 37.69 -20.47
C TYR A 579 -2.71 36.79 -19.47
N ASP A 580 -2.41 37.33 -18.29
CA ASP A 580 -1.33 36.79 -17.43
C ASP A 580 -1.67 35.51 -16.63
N ASP A 581 -2.95 35.13 -16.52
CA ASP A 581 -3.39 33.90 -15.85
C ASP A 581 -4.59 33.25 -16.56
N TYR A 582 -4.53 31.93 -16.74
CA TYR A 582 -5.67 31.09 -17.15
C TYR A 582 -5.92 30.01 -16.09
N SER A 583 -7.07 30.06 -15.41
CA SER A 583 -7.46 29.04 -14.43
C SER A 583 -8.36 27.98 -15.06
N VAL A 584 -7.79 26.81 -15.37
CA VAL A 584 -8.57 25.62 -15.76
C VAL A 584 -8.96 24.88 -14.48
N CYS A 585 -10.18 25.10 -14.00
CA CYS A 585 -10.69 24.46 -12.79
C CYS A 585 -11.19 23.05 -13.08
N TRP A 586 -10.57 22.03 -12.47
CA TRP A 586 -11.10 20.67 -12.39
C TRP A 586 -11.50 20.38 -10.95
N ASN A 587 -12.78 20.10 -10.70
CA ASN A 587 -13.25 19.72 -9.36
C ASN A 587 -13.22 18.20 -9.21
N ILE A 588 -12.57 17.67 -8.15
CA ILE A 588 -12.45 16.22 -7.91
C ILE A 588 -12.60 15.86 -6.42
N PRO A 589 -13.83 15.77 -5.87
CA PRO A 589 -14.09 15.22 -4.55
C PRO A 589 -14.75 13.83 -4.65
N GLY A 590 -13.92 12.78 -4.77
CA GLY A 590 -14.31 11.38 -4.53
C GLY A 590 -15.05 10.64 -5.65
N ASN A 591 -14.68 9.35 -5.82
CA ASN A 591 -15.29 8.35 -6.72
C ASN A 591 -15.19 8.62 -8.23
N GLY A 592 -14.78 7.61 -8.99
CA GLY A 592 -14.31 7.80 -10.37
C GLY A 592 -15.41 7.81 -11.44
N VAL A 593 -15.66 8.99 -12.01
CA VAL A 593 -16.03 9.25 -13.43
C VAL A 593 -15.29 10.52 -13.85
N VAL A 594 -14.94 10.67 -15.13
CA VAL A 594 -14.58 11.98 -15.71
C VAL A 594 -15.67 12.39 -16.69
N ALA A 595 -16.40 13.44 -16.37
CA ALA A 595 -17.31 14.15 -17.27
C ALA A 595 -16.91 15.63 -17.30
N ILE A 596 -17.03 16.26 -18.47
CA ILE A 596 -16.77 17.70 -18.63
C ILE A 596 -18.13 18.37 -18.78
N ASP A 597 -18.79 18.67 -17.66
CA ASP A 597 -20.14 19.25 -17.68
C ASP A 597 -20.14 20.68 -18.22
N ASN A 598 -19.10 21.45 -17.91
CA ASN A 598 -18.94 22.84 -18.32
C ASN A 598 -17.46 23.23 -18.53
N ILE A 599 -17.20 24.13 -19.49
CA ILE A 599 -15.97 24.95 -19.53
C ILE A 599 -16.37 26.42 -19.38
N THR A 600 -15.76 27.11 -18.42
CA THR A 600 -16.06 28.52 -18.10
C THR A 600 -14.82 29.39 -18.24
N ILE A 601 -14.97 30.58 -18.82
CA ILE A 601 -13.91 31.59 -18.98
C ILE A 601 -14.28 32.82 -18.17
N THR A 602 -13.40 33.26 -17.27
CA THR A 602 -13.67 34.33 -16.30
C THR A 602 -12.47 35.26 -16.17
N GLU A 603 -12.70 36.56 -16.08
CA GLU A 603 -11.65 37.56 -15.86
C GLU A 603 -11.24 37.64 -14.38
N LYS A 604 -9.94 37.86 -14.11
CA LYS A 604 -9.35 37.78 -12.77
C LYS A 604 -9.98 38.80 -11.81
N GLY A 605 -10.76 38.30 -10.85
CA GLY A 605 -11.48 39.11 -9.85
C GLY A 605 -12.96 39.39 -10.17
N VAL A 606 -13.45 38.96 -11.33
CA VAL A 606 -14.87 39.13 -11.75
C VAL A 606 -15.67 37.88 -11.37
N LYS A 607 -16.87 38.06 -10.79
CA LYS A 607 -17.74 36.94 -10.33
C LYS A 607 -18.67 36.37 -11.41
N THR A 608 -18.73 37.00 -12.58
CA THR A 608 -19.59 36.59 -13.70
C THR A 608 -18.71 36.10 -14.85
N PRO A 609 -18.90 34.87 -15.38
CA PRO A 609 -18.12 34.39 -16.51
C PRO A 609 -18.35 35.22 -17.78
N LEU A 610 -17.31 35.34 -18.60
CA LEU A 610 -17.36 35.92 -19.94
C LEU A 610 -17.93 34.93 -20.97
N ALA A 611 -17.69 33.63 -20.77
CA ALA A 611 -18.27 32.55 -21.56
C ALA A 611 -18.45 31.28 -20.73
N SER A 612 -19.47 30.50 -21.07
CA SER A 612 -19.79 29.21 -20.45
C SER A 612 -20.25 28.22 -21.53
N PHE A 613 -19.57 27.09 -21.65
CA PHE A 613 -19.88 26.04 -22.62
C PHE A 613 -20.39 24.80 -21.87
N ASN A 614 -21.69 24.54 -21.94
CA ASN A 614 -22.30 23.31 -21.38
C ASN A 614 -22.21 22.18 -22.41
N PHE A 615 -21.89 20.97 -21.96
CA PHE A 615 -21.93 19.77 -22.81
C PHE A 615 -23.20 18.97 -22.51
N GLU A 616 -24.06 18.77 -23.51
CA GLU A 616 -25.26 17.92 -23.34
C GLU A 616 -24.86 16.44 -23.33
N ILE A 617 -24.80 15.85 -22.14
CA ILE A 617 -24.67 14.40 -21.97
C ILE A 617 -25.89 13.72 -22.62
N PRO A 618 -25.71 12.87 -23.67
CA PRO A 618 -26.81 12.08 -24.20
C PRO A 618 -27.34 11.17 -23.10
N PRO A 619 -28.66 11.07 -22.87
CA PRO A 619 -29.21 10.50 -21.64
C PRO A 619 -28.68 9.10 -21.37
N LEU A 620 -27.88 8.99 -20.31
CA LEU A 620 -27.22 7.75 -19.90
C LEU A 620 -28.28 6.65 -19.72
N LYS A 621 -28.09 5.53 -20.42
CA LYS A 621 -28.86 4.32 -20.11
C LYS A 621 -28.42 3.81 -18.74
N PRO A 622 -29.35 3.48 -17.83
CA PRO A 622 -29.00 2.80 -16.59
C PRO A 622 -28.49 1.38 -16.88
N GLU A 623 -27.63 0.88 -15.99
CA GLU A 623 -26.94 -0.42 -16.06
C GLU A 623 -25.86 -0.54 -17.17
N PRO A 624 -24.81 -1.35 -16.98
CA PRO A 624 -23.43 -0.87 -17.15
C PRO A 624 -22.99 -0.69 -18.61
N SER A 625 -22.79 0.55 -19.03
CA SER A 625 -22.26 0.93 -20.33
C SER A 625 -20.72 0.96 -20.35
N THR A 626 -20.09 -0.13 -20.80
CA THR A 626 -18.72 -0.06 -21.34
C THR A 626 -18.75 0.69 -22.68
N GLY A 627 -17.94 1.73 -22.86
CA GLY A 627 -17.86 2.41 -24.16
C GLY A 627 -16.81 3.51 -24.23
N SER A 628 -16.03 3.51 -25.32
CA SER A 628 -15.16 4.62 -25.70
C SER A 628 -15.98 5.64 -26.49
N TYR A 629 -16.22 6.82 -25.91
CA TYR A 629 -16.99 7.88 -26.56
C TYR A 629 -16.12 8.66 -27.54
N SER A 630 -16.52 8.71 -28.81
CA SER A 630 -15.95 9.65 -29.79
C SER A 630 -16.83 10.89 -29.90
N LEU A 631 -16.22 12.06 -29.71
CA LEU A 631 -16.82 13.33 -30.12
C LEU A 631 -17.19 13.28 -31.61
N SER A 632 -18.34 13.85 -31.96
CA SER A 632 -18.79 13.93 -33.35
C SER A 632 -17.92 14.91 -34.14
N ALA A 633 -17.95 14.77 -35.47
CA ALA A 633 -17.29 15.72 -36.37
C ALA A 633 -17.78 17.17 -36.18
N LYS A 634 -19.02 17.37 -35.70
CA LYS A 634 -19.57 18.70 -35.40
C LYS A 634 -18.97 19.28 -34.12
N GLU A 635 -18.93 18.53 -33.03
CA GLU A 635 -18.32 19.01 -31.77
C GLU A 635 -16.83 19.33 -31.98
N MET A 636 -16.12 18.51 -32.76
CA MET A 636 -14.74 18.79 -33.16
C MET A 636 -14.61 20.06 -34.01
N GLN A 637 -15.55 20.32 -34.93
CA GLN A 637 -15.61 21.54 -35.73
C GLN A 637 -15.87 22.78 -34.85
N ASP A 638 -16.82 22.69 -33.92
CA ASP A 638 -17.20 23.77 -33.01
C ASP A 638 -16.06 24.10 -32.02
N ILE A 639 -15.35 23.08 -31.50
CA ILE A 639 -14.11 23.25 -30.70
C ILE A 639 -13.02 23.95 -31.54
N HIS A 640 -12.77 23.47 -32.75
CA HIS A 640 -11.72 24.01 -33.64
C HIS A 640 -11.98 25.48 -34.02
N THR A 641 -13.23 25.83 -34.36
CA THR A 641 -13.62 27.19 -34.78
C THR A 641 -13.60 28.20 -33.63
N ASN A 642 -13.96 27.80 -32.41
CA ASN A 642 -14.03 28.74 -31.28
C ASN A 642 -12.72 28.87 -30.47
N LEU A 643 -11.81 27.88 -30.53
CA LEU A 643 -10.53 27.92 -29.80
C LEU A 643 -9.31 28.22 -30.70
N GLY A 644 -9.48 28.32 -32.04
CA GLY A 644 -8.41 28.73 -32.96
C GLY A 644 -7.21 27.78 -33.04
N LEU A 645 -7.40 26.50 -32.70
CA LEU A 645 -6.32 25.53 -32.52
C LEU A 645 -5.59 25.19 -33.84
N GLN A 646 -4.26 25.35 -33.83
CA GLN A 646 -3.34 25.01 -34.91
C GLN A 646 -3.35 23.50 -35.24
N SER A 647 -2.91 23.14 -36.44
CA SER A 647 -2.98 21.76 -36.97
C SER A 647 -2.39 20.69 -36.06
N ILE A 648 -1.30 20.98 -35.34
CA ILE A 648 -0.62 20.08 -34.41
C ILE A 648 -1.54 19.58 -33.27
N TYR A 649 -2.54 20.38 -32.88
CA TYR A 649 -3.50 19.98 -31.83
C TYR A 649 -4.52 18.94 -32.29
N ARG A 650 -4.75 18.80 -33.61
CA ARG A 650 -5.57 17.71 -34.18
C ARG A 650 -4.92 16.37 -33.86
N ASP A 651 -3.68 16.21 -34.29
CA ASP A 651 -2.85 15.04 -34.05
C ASP A 651 -2.70 14.71 -32.56
N PHE A 652 -2.52 15.73 -31.70
CA PHE A 652 -2.42 15.54 -30.25
C PHE A 652 -3.71 14.93 -29.65
N LEU A 653 -4.87 15.49 -30.00
CA LEU A 653 -6.17 15.00 -29.51
C LEU A 653 -6.55 13.64 -30.12
N GLU A 654 -6.23 13.41 -31.40
CA GLU A 654 -6.49 12.14 -32.08
C GLU A 654 -5.57 11.01 -31.57
N ARG A 655 -4.34 11.31 -31.15
CA ARG A 655 -3.42 10.32 -30.52
C ARG A 655 -3.79 10.02 -29.07
N ARG A 656 -4.20 11.01 -28.27
CA ARG A 656 -4.67 10.79 -26.88
C ARG A 656 -6.08 10.18 -26.76
N ARG A 657 -6.76 9.96 -27.88
CA ARG A 657 -8.07 9.27 -28.01
C ARG A 657 -8.08 7.81 -27.54
N ALA A 658 -6.92 7.24 -27.19
CA ALA A 658 -6.71 5.81 -26.96
C ALA A 658 -6.71 5.33 -25.50
N MET A 659 -6.68 6.21 -24.48
CA MET A 659 -6.54 5.79 -23.08
C MET A 659 -7.54 6.45 -22.12
N LEU A 660 -8.79 5.99 -22.15
CA LEU A 660 -9.79 6.27 -21.10
C LEU A 660 -10.56 4.98 -20.72
N THR A 661 -9.86 4.02 -20.11
CA THR A 661 -10.46 2.77 -19.63
C THR A 661 -11.32 3.03 -18.39
N VAL A 662 -12.65 3.10 -18.57
CA VAL A 662 -13.61 3.23 -17.47
C VAL A 662 -13.79 1.87 -16.77
N ILE A 663 -13.00 1.62 -15.73
CA ILE A 663 -13.13 0.44 -14.86
C ILE A 663 -14.42 0.57 -14.03
N PRO A 664 -15.40 -0.35 -14.13
CA PRO A 664 -16.66 -0.28 -13.41
C PRO A 664 -16.49 -0.08 -11.89
N SER A 665 -17.45 0.63 -11.29
CA SER A 665 -17.58 0.86 -9.86
C SER A 665 -18.87 0.22 -9.34
N PHE A 666 -18.87 -0.12 -8.06
CA PHE A 666 -20.04 -0.64 -7.35
C PHE A 666 -20.22 0.13 -6.04
N THR A 667 -21.46 0.38 -5.64
CA THR A 667 -21.77 1.19 -4.45
C THR A 667 -21.53 0.44 -3.13
N ASP A 668 -21.38 -0.87 -3.18
CA ASP A 668 -21.25 -1.79 -2.05
C ASP A 668 -19.88 -2.47 -1.95
N THR A 669 -18.94 -2.20 -2.87
CA THR A 669 -17.55 -2.69 -2.76
C THR A 669 -16.54 -1.86 -3.56
N SER A 670 -15.38 -1.64 -2.95
CA SER A 670 -14.20 -1.01 -3.55
C SER A 670 -13.10 -2.00 -3.97
N ASP A 671 -13.33 -3.31 -3.83
CA ASP A 671 -12.34 -4.37 -4.10
C ASP A 671 -11.78 -4.26 -5.54
N PRO A 672 -10.46 -4.06 -5.71
CA PRO A 672 -9.87 -3.84 -7.02
C PRO A 672 -9.98 -5.05 -7.94
N ALA A 673 -10.04 -6.27 -7.41
CA ALA A 673 -10.22 -7.48 -8.21
C ALA A 673 -11.67 -7.64 -8.68
N ILE A 674 -12.66 -7.30 -7.85
CA ILE A 674 -14.07 -7.28 -8.27
C ILE A 674 -14.26 -6.26 -9.42
N ARG A 675 -13.67 -5.07 -9.27
CA ARG A 675 -13.69 -4.01 -10.29
C ARG A 675 -12.95 -4.42 -11.57
N ALA A 676 -11.78 -5.06 -11.45
CA ALA A 676 -11.03 -5.55 -12.61
C ALA A 676 -11.74 -6.71 -13.32
N ALA A 677 -12.36 -7.63 -12.58
CA ALA A 677 -13.20 -8.69 -13.14
C ALA A 677 -14.42 -8.12 -13.90
N ALA A 678 -15.00 -7.02 -13.41
CA ALA A 678 -16.07 -6.31 -14.10
C ALA A 678 -15.58 -5.57 -15.35
N ALA A 679 -14.42 -4.91 -15.33
CA ALA A 679 -13.81 -4.31 -16.52
C ALA A 679 -13.50 -5.36 -17.60
N LEU A 680 -13.02 -6.53 -17.19
CA LEU A 680 -12.83 -7.69 -18.07
C LEU A 680 -14.15 -8.39 -18.47
N GLY A 681 -15.32 -7.93 -18.04
CA GLY A 681 -16.61 -8.54 -18.38
C GLY A 681 -16.77 -9.99 -17.90
N ILE A 682 -16.00 -10.39 -16.88
CA ILE A 682 -16.13 -11.70 -16.21
C ILE A 682 -17.46 -11.75 -15.47
N THR A 683 -17.84 -10.61 -14.86
CA THR A 683 -19.03 -10.39 -14.05
C THR A 683 -19.62 -9.01 -14.32
N SER A 684 -20.88 -8.79 -13.97
CA SER A 684 -21.62 -7.53 -14.20
C SER A 684 -22.35 -7.02 -12.94
N GLY A 685 -21.94 -7.50 -11.75
CA GLY A 685 -22.60 -7.17 -10.49
C GLY A 685 -23.91 -7.92 -10.26
N THR A 686 -24.84 -7.28 -9.54
CA THR A 686 -26.20 -7.75 -9.21
C THR A 686 -27.30 -6.79 -9.67
N GLY A 687 -26.93 -5.65 -10.28
CA GLY A 687 -27.84 -4.59 -10.73
C GLY A 687 -27.94 -3.42 -9.73
N ASN A 688 -28.56 -2.33 -10.15
CA ASN A 688 -28.69 -1.07 -9.38
C ASN A 688 -27.34 -0.50 -8.91
N GLY A 689 -26.27 -0.71 -9.69
CA GLY A 689 -24.91 -0.33 -9.31
C GLY A 689 -24.30 -1.14 -8.14
N THR A 690 -24.86 -2.29 -7.78
CA THR A 690 -24.34 -3.18 -6.72
C THR A 690 -23.62 -4.41 -7.27
N PHE A 691 -22.72 -5.00 -6.48
CA PHE A 691 -22.06 -6.27 -6.78
C PHE A 691 -22.54 -7.45 -5.90
N SER A 692 -22.98 -7.16 -4.68
CA SER A 692 -23.24 -8.12 -3.59
C SER A 692 -21.99 -8.97 -3.27
N PRO A 693 -20.93 -8.40 -2.67
CA PRO A 693 -19.64 -9.08 -2.47
C PRO A 693 -19.75 -10.35 -1.61
N ASP A 694 -20.39 -10.24 -0.45
CA ASP A 694 -20.51 -11.31 0.55
C ASP A 694 -21.64 -12.31 0.25
N ALA A 695 -22.37 -12.12 -0.87
CA ALA A 695 -23.49 -12.99 -1.21
C ALA A 695 -22.99 -14.35 -1.73
N PRO A 696 -23.66 -15.46 -1.35
CA PRO A 696 -23.39 -16.80 -1.86
C PRO A 696 -23.30 -16.89 -3.38
N LEU A 697 -22.21 -17.48 -3.88
CA LEU A 697 -22.07 -17.83 -5.30
C LEU A 697 -22.82 -19.13 -5.62
N THR A 698 -23.51 -19.19 -6.76
CA THR A 698 -24.15 -20.41 -7.25
C THR A 698 -23.32 -21.12 -8.33
N ARG A 699 -23.54 -22.43 -8.54
CA ARG A 699 -22.88 -23.20 -9.60
C ARG A 699 -23.04 -22.60 -10.99
N GLU A 700 -24.21 -22.07 -11.32
CA GLU A 700 -24.45 -21.40 -12.61
C GLU A 700 -23.69 -20.07 -12.75
N GLN A 701 -23.54 -19.28 -11.68
CA GLN A 701 -22.76 -18.04 -11.69
C GLN A 701 -21.27 -18.33 -11.86
N ALA A 702 -20.74 -19.31 -11.11
CA ALA A 702 -19.35 -19.75 -11.21
C ALA A 702 -19.00 -20.21 -12.64
N ALA A 703 -19.89 -20.99 -13.26
CA ALA A 703 -19.73 -21.43 -14.65
C ALA A 703 -19.67 -20.25 -15.63
N THR A 704 -20.62 -19.30 -15.55
CA THR A 704 -20.62 -18.12 -16.43
C THR A 704 -19.34 -17.29 -16.28
N MET A 705 -18.86 -17.08 -15.06
CA MET A 705 -17.60 -16.37 -14.81
C MET A 705 -16.40 -17.10 -15.43
N LEU A 706 -16.24 -18.41 -15.20
CA LEU A 706 -15.16 -19.20 -15.79
C LEU A 706 -15.25 -19.28 -17.34
N THR A 707 -16.46 -19.36 -17.90
CA THR A 707 -16.68 -19.26 -19.36
C THR A 707 -16.27 -17.91 -19.91
N ASN A 708 -16.39 -16.82 -19.15
CA ASN A 708 -15.90 -15.50 -19.56
C ASN A 708 -14.37 -15.39 -19.43
N VAL A 709 -13.72 -16.09 -18.49
CA VAL A 709 -12.25 -16.22 -18.42
C VAL A 709 -11.70 -16.89 -19.68
N LEU A 710 -12.31 -18.01 -20.12
CA LEU A 710 -11.93 -18.67 -21.38
C LEU A 710 -12.02 -17.70 -22.58
N LYS A 711 -13.09 -16.89 -22.69
CA LYS A 711 -13.23 -15.89 -23.77
C LYS A 711 -12.13 -14.82 -23.74
N ILE A 712 -11.71 -14.35 -22.57
CA ILE A 712 -10.63 -13.36 -22.41
C ILE A 712 -9.31 -13.92 -22.96
N ILE A 713 -9.06 -15.21 -22.71
CA ILE A 713 -7.87 -15.93 -23.15
C ILE A 713 -7.91 -16.29 -24.66
N GLY A 714 -9.05 -16.06 -25.33
CA GLY A 714 -9.22 -16.26 -26.77
C GLY A 714 -9.85 -17.62 -27.16
N GLU A 715 -10.41 -18.34 -26.19
CA GLU A 715 -11.00 -19.66 -26.42
C GLU A 715 -12.34 -19.58 -27.17
N ASN A 716 -12.54 -20.48 -28.14
CA ASN A 716 -13.80 -20.59 -28.87
C ASN A 716 -14.89 -21.33 -28.07
N THR A 717 -15.38 -20.69 -27.00
CA THR A 717 -16.49 -21.21 -26.18
C THR A 717 -17.79 -21.41 -26.99
N SER A 718 -17.95 -20.72 -28.12
CA SER A 718 -19.15 -20.82 -28.97
C SER A 718 -19.27 -22.16 -29.71
N SER A 719 -18.21 -22.97 -29.74
CA SER A 719 -18.18 -24.29 -30.39
C SER A 719 -18.39 -25.48 -29.44
N ALA A 720 -18.71 -25.22 -28.16
CA ALA A 720 -19.00 -26.29 -27.20
C ALA A 720 -20.28 -27.07 -27.58
N PRO A 721 -20.25 -28.43 -27.62
CA PRO A 721 -21.43 -29.24 -27.84
C PRO A 721 -22.49 -29.01 -26.75
N ALA A 722 -23.76 -28.96 -27.15
CA ALA A 722 -24.88 -28.86 -26.21
C ALA A 722 -24.95 -30.10 -25.31
N VAL A 723 -25.09 -29.91 -23.99
CA VAL A 723 -25.06 -30.99 -23.00
C VAL A 723 -26.46 -31.29 -22.49
N LYS A 724 -26.85 -32.57 -22.53
CA LYS A 724 -28.17 -33.01 -22.05
C LYS A 724 -28.16 -33.24 -20.53
N TRP A 725 -28.36 -32.17 -19.79
CA TRP A 725 -28.55 -32.22 -18.33
C TRP A 725 -29.92 -32.81 -17.96
N SER A 726 -29.99 -33.57 -16.87
CA SER A 726 -31.24 -34.09 -16.31
C SER A 726 -32.07 -33.01 -15.59
N ASP A 727 -31.45 -31.87 -15.25
CA ASP A 727 -32.04 -30.72 -14.58
C ASP A 727 -32.04 -29.44 -15.45
N ASP A 728 -32.02 -29.60 -16.78
CA ASP A 728 -32.01 -28.53 -17.80
C ASP A 728 -32.93 -27.33 -17.48
N LYS A 729 -34.19 -27.58 -17.12
CA LYS A 729 -35.21 -26.57 -16.79
C LYS A 729 -34.90 -25.75 -15.53
N SER A 730 -33.94 -26.18 -14.71
CA SER A 730 -33.46 -25.45 -13.53
C SER A 730 -32.31 -24.51 -13.86
N ILE A 731 -31.63 -24.71 -14.99
CA ILE A 731 -30.49 -23.91 -15.43
C ILE A 731 -31.04 -22.61 -16.04
N SER A 732 -30.51 -21.47 -15.64
CA SER A 732 -30.95 -20.20 -16.21
C SER A 732 -30.57 -20.12 -17.70
N SER A 733 -31.42 -19.50 -18.52
CA SER A 733 -31.15 -19.35 -19.97
C SER A 733 -29.83 -18.63 -20.29
N TRP A 734 -29.40 -17.70 -19.43
CA TRP A 734 -28.10 -17.02 -19.51
C TRP A 734 -26.90 -17.89 -19.09
N ALA A 735 -27.15 -19.00 -18.39
CA ALA A 735 -26.13 -19.92 -17.88
C ALA A 735 -25.98 -21.22 -18.68
N GLN A 736 -27.00 -21.63 -19.47
CA GLN A 736 -26.99 -22.92 -20.16
C GLN A 736 -25.73 -23.15 -21.01
N SER A 737 -25.36 -22.17 -21.84
CA SER A 737 -24.13 -22.25 -22.64
C SER A 737 -22.86 -22.35 -21.77
N ALA A 738 -22.84 -21.71 -20.60
CA ALA A 738 -21.69 -21.77 -19.70
C ALA A 738 -21.56 -23.15 -19.01
N ALA A 739 -22.67 -23.77 -18.60
CA ALA A 739 -22.68 -25.14 -18.09
C ALA A 739 -22.13 -26.12 -19.14
N ASP A 740 -22.59 -26.01 -20.38
CA ASP A 740 -22.21 -26.87 -21.50
C ASP A 740 -20.73 -26.69 -21.88
N VAL A 741 -20.23 -25.44 -21.90
CA VAL A 741 -18.80 -25.11 -22.09
C VAL A 741 -17.96 -25.71 -20.97
N MET A 742 -18.30 -25.46 -19.71
CA MET A 742 -17.51 -25.90 -18.56
C MET A 742 -17.40 -27.43 -18.44
N TYR A 743 -18.46 -28.15 -18.83
CA TYR A 743 -18.43 -29.61 -18.95
C TYR A 743 -17.59 -30.09 -20.15
N SER A 744 -17.77 -29.46 -21.32
CA SER A 744 -17.03 -29.82 -22.55
C SER A 744 -15.52 -29.62 -22.41
N TYR A 745 -15.10 -28.56 -21.73
CA TYR A 745 -13.70 -28.25 -21.39
C TYR A 745 -13.18 -29.06 -20.19
N LYS A 746 -14.01 -29.91 -19.56
CA LYS A 746 -13.70 -30.71 -18.35
C LYS A 746 -13.28 -29.87 -17.13
N ILE A 747 -13.64 -28.59 -17.10
CA ILE A 747 -13.37 -27.69 -15.99
C ILE A 747 -14.32 -27.99 -14.84
N MET A 748 -15.62 -28.13 -15.12
CA MET A 748 -16.65 -28.54 -14.17
C MET A 748 -17.25 -29.90 -14.55
N SER A 749 -17.72 -30.64 -13.55
CA SER A 749 -18.42 -31.92 -13.70
C SER A 749 -19.86 -31.84 -13.17
N GLY A 750 -20.69 -32.83 -13.53
CA GLY A 750 -21.99 -33.03 -12.88
C GLY A 750 -21.88 -33.37 -11.38
N THR A 751 -22.99 -33.27 -10.67
CA THR A 751 -23.09 -33.39 -9.20
C THR A 751 -23.66 -34.72 -8.70
N SER A 752 -24.21 -35.56 -9.60
CA SER A 752 -24.67 -36.92 -9.29
C SER A 752 -23.75 -37.96 -9.95
N ALA A 753 -23.67 -39.15 -9.34
CA ALA A 753 -22.93 -40.30 -9.85
C ALA A 753 -23.76 -41.20 -10.78
N THR A 754 -25.08 -41.02 -10.84
CA THR A 754 -26.00 -41.81 -11.68
C THR A 754 -26.54 -41.04 -12.89
N ASP A 755 -26.70 -39.73 -12.74
CA ASP A 755 -27.41 -38.86 -13.68
C ASP A 755 -26.60 -37.60 -13.94
N LEU A 756 -26.65 -37.07 -15.16
CA LEU A 756 -25.92 -35.86 -15.52
C LEU A 756 -26.68 -34.61 -15.03
N VAL A 757 -26.55 -34.34 -13.73
CA VAL A 757 -27.19 -33.20 -13.03
C VAL A 757 -26.17 -32.08 -12.84
N PHE A 758 -26.51 -30.85 -13.19
CA PHE A 758 -25.64 -29.68 -13.05
C PHE A 758 -25.74 -29.03 -11.66
N SER A 759 -26.94 -29.04 -11.06
CA SER A 759 -27.33 -28.36 -9.82
C SER A 759 -27.10 -26.84 -9.85
N PRO A 760 -27.66 -26.11 -10.84
CA PRO A 760 -27.35 -24.69 -11.12
C PRO A 760 -27.49 -23.76 -9.92
N LYS A 761 -28.58 -23.93 -9.14
CA LYS A 761 -28.93 -23.08 -8.00
C LYS A 761 -28.24 -23.48 -6.69
N SER A 762 -27.48 -24.58 -6.68
CA SER A 762 -26.76 -25.00 -5.48
C SER A 762 -25.63 -24.02 -5.14
N PRO A 763 -25.39 -23.76 -3.84
CA PRO A 763 -24.23 -23.01 -3.39
C PRO A 763 -22.92 -23.63 -3.90
N TYR A 764 -21.98 -22.78 -4.31
CA TYR A 764 -20.64 -23.19 -4.71
C TYR A 764 -19.72 -23.23 -3.49
N THR A 765 -18.97 -24.30 -3.30
CA THR A 765 -18.09 -24.43 -2.12
C THR A 765 -16.63 -24.08 -2.44
N HIS A 766 -15.84 -23.83 -1.40
CA HIS A 766 -14.41 -23.56 -1.51
C HIS A 766 -13.68 -24.70 -2.26
N GLU A 767 -13.97 -25.96 -1.93
CA GLU A 767 -13.39 -27.13 -2.63
C GLU A 767 -13.81 -27.26 -4.10
N GLN A 768 -15.03 -26.84 -4.46
CA GLN A 768 -15.46 -26.75 -5.86
C GLN A 768 -14.74 -25.61 -6.59
N SER A 769 -14.57 -24.47 -5.92
CA SER A 769 -13.89 -23.30 -6.47
C SER A 769 -12.42 -23.62 -6.78
N LEU A 770 -11.69 -24.15 -5.81
CA LEU A 770 -10.28 -24.51 -5.97
C LEU A 770 -10.05 -25.64 -6.97
N LEU A 771 -10.86 -26.71 -6.96
CA LEU A 771 -10.74 -27.77 -7.98
C LEU A 771 -10.89 -27.21 -9.39
N THR A 772 -11.90 -26.35 -9.61
CA THR A 772 -12.24 -25.86 -10.96
C THR A 772 -11.28 -24.78 -11.45
N LEU A 773 -10.72 -23.96 -10.56
CA LEU A 773 -9.58 -23.09 -10.87
C LEU A 773 -8.32 -23.90 -11.25
N ASN A 774 -8.00 -24.98 -10.53
CA ASN A 774 -6.90 -25.89 -10.91
C ASN A 774 -7.18 -26.61 -12.25
N ASN A 775 -8.43 -27.00 -12.53
CA ASN A 775 -8.78 -27.65 -13.79
C ASN A 775 -8.63 -26.69 -14.98
N LEU A 776 -9.02 -25.41 -14.78
CA LEU A 776 -8.77 -24.35 -15.75
C LEU A 776 -7.26 -24.10 -15.92
N TRP A 777 -6.48 -24.02 -14.82
CA TRP A 777 -5.02 -23.86 -14.91
C TRP A 777 -4.36 -24.99 -15.70
N LYS A 778 -4.67 -26.25 -15.39
CA LYS A 778 -4.17 -27.42 -16.13
C LYS A 778 -4.62 -27.48 -17.59
N TYR A 779 -5.78 -26.90 -17.92
CA TYR A 779 -6.19 -26.72 -19.32
C TYR A 779 -5.30 -25.70 -20.02
N LEU A 780 -4.97 -24.58 -19.36
CA LEU A 780 -4.12 -23.52 -19.88
C LEU A 780 -2.64 -23.94 -20.02
N GLU A 781 -2.12 -24.71 -19.06
CA GLU A 781 -0.77 -25.32 -19.14
C GLU A 781 -0.63 -26.40 -20.22
N SER A 782 -1.74 -26.90 -20.77
CA SER A 782 -1.74 -27.97 -21.79
C SER A 782 -1.62 -27.47 -23.24
N LYS A 783 -1.26 -26.20 -23.42
CA LYS A 783 -1.21 -25.48 -24.70
C LYS A 783 0.17 -24.90 -25.01
#